data_AF-C7D9L6-F1
#
_entry.id   AF-C7D9L6-F1
#
_cell.length_a   1.000
_cell.length_b   1.000
_cell.length_c   1.000
_cell.angle_alpha   90.00
_cell.angle_beta   90.00
_cell.angle_gamma   90.00
#
_symmetry.space_group_name_H-M   'P 1'
#
loop_
_entity.id
_entity.type
_entity.pdbx_description
1 polymer ?
#
loop_
_entity_poly.entity_id
_entity_poly.type
_entity_poly.pdbx_seq_one_letter_code
_entity_poly.pdbx_strand_id
1 'polypeptide(L)'
;MPVTSVHCVRKVAASADAVWAVLRDFDNGWHPYVASCSLSRSATGAVLREFEVSDGARLVEQRTYFSDTDRVLCYTALSGVEGVFNYAARLEVTSDGAQSTIVWHAHIVARSDRIDAIADGTRAVFEAGLDLLEQDLPVRSSRKFKRSEPVATAKGVVSGTPRLSYLTSASPQEGGGALVLFLHGIGGQASNWTEQIATFGADYHVAAMDLRGYGGSTLGFSQTQIDDYCDDILVMARHFDATRLVLVGLSIGSWIATSFAMRHGDMLAGLVLAGGCTGMSEADPRERESFRISREVPLSQGQTPADFAGAVVDVITGPRASEDVRAALHKSMSDIPADTYRDALNCFCNPLETFEFSKLKCPVMLVTGAHDKLAPPDEIRLVSERIFDAVSASGARADIRFEILTDAGHLCNLEQPEAFNAALDQFMQRLPNVAIGYKPTRSEKQRQKRSQILQAAHTEFCDAGFDGASMDRLAQAADVSKPTLYQYFGDKEGLFAAVLDEGRAHIIAPLAGTNGTLVDRLWQFSWTYARFVLRPDMLSLARLILGEAGRRPESALQYHQSGPARAFEGLVDFVVAADAAGELDVDDPKLAANDLWSLILSAPRDYYLHHVSERPTDSELLVVIGHGLDVFLKAYSNKVGDDRRALADKAAQMRAQLDATPQSLT
;
A
#
# COMPACT_ATOMS: atom_id res chain seq x y z
N MET A 1 -13.70 5.56 -20.46
CA MET A 1 -12.41 5.48 -21.15
C MET A 1 -12.41 4.19 -21.94
N PRO A 2 -11.98 4.20 -23.19
CA PRO A 2 -11.72 2.98 -23.94
C PRO A 2 -10.81 2.05 -23.13
N VAL A 3 -11.21 0.79 -23.08
CA VAL A 3 -10.48 -0.28 -22.40
C VAL A 3 -10.08 -1.30 -23.45
N THR A 4 -8.85 -1.79 -23.35
CA THR A 4 -8.36 -2.89 -24.16
C THR A 4 -7.54 -3.82 -23.29
N SER A 5 -7.43 -5.07 -23.72
CA SER A 5 -6.62 -6.08 -23.07
C SER A 5 -5.68 -6.69 -24.08
N VAL A 6 -4.40 -6.76 -23.73
CA VAL A 6 -3.40 -7.51 -24.48
C VAL A 6 -3.14 -8.80 -23.74
N HIS A 7 -3.26 -9.91 -24.45
CA HIS A 7 -3.05 -11.23 -23.90
C HIS A 7 -2.13 -12.03 -24.82
N CYS A 8 -1.02 -12.49 -24.25
CA CYS A 8 -0.02 -13.31 -24.92
C CYS A 8 0.20 -14.58 -24.08
N VAL A 9 0.19 -15.73 -24.74
CA VAL A 9 0.43 -17.03 -24.12
C VAL A 9 1.52 -17.74 -24.90
N ARG A 10 2.52 -18.28 -24.21
CA ARG A 10 3.61 -19.04 -24.83
C ARG A 10 3.93 -20.31 -24.05
N LYS A 11 4.25 -21.38 -24.76
CA LYS A 11 4.77 -22.61 -24.17
C LYS A 11 6.26 -22.70 -24.41
N VAL A 12 7.02 -22.90 -23.36
CA VAL A 12 8.48 -23.00 -23.43
C VAL A 12 8.92 -24.39 -23.01
N ALA A 13 9.85 -24.97 -23.75
CA ALA A 13 10.44 -26.28 -23.48
C ALA A 13 11.50 -26.22 -22.35
N ALA A 14 11.15 -25.60 -21.23
CA ALA A 14 11.99 -25.48 -20.05
C ALA A 14 11.13 -25.56 -18.78
N SER A 15 11.77 -25.95 -17.67
CA SER A 15 11.08 -26.00 -16.37
C SER A 15 10.61 -24.61 -15.96
N ALA A 16 9.46 -24.55 -15.27
CA ALA A 16 8.91 -23.30 -14.80
C ALA A 16 9.86 -22.56 -13.82
N ASP A 17 10.75 -23.27 -13.10
CA ASP A 17 11.78 -22.64 -12.26
C ASP A 17 12.86 -21.94 -13.09
N ALA A 18 13.30 -22.57 -14.19
CA ALA A 18 14.31 -22.00 -15.07
C ALA A 18 13.77 -20.77 -15.82
N VAL A 19 12.51 -20.84 -16.28
CA VAL A 19 11.81 -19.70 -16.89
C VAL A 19 11.60 -18.59 -15.86
N TRP A 20 11.12 -18.93 -14.66
CA TRP A 20 10.88 -17.95 -13.61
C TRP A 20 12.17 -17.27 -13.14
N ALA A 21 13.30 -17.97 -13.11
CA ALA A 21 14.60 -17.39 -12.77
C ALA A 21 15.00 -16.21 -13.67
N VAL A 22 14.46 -16.14 -14.89
CA VAL A 22 14.61 -15.01 -15.81
C VAL A 22 13.49 -13.98 -15.59
N LEU A 23 12.22 -14.42 -15.63
CA LEU A 23 11.06 -13.52 -15.61
C LEU A 23 10.85 -12.79 -14.29
N ARG A 24 11.33 -13.35 -13.18
CA ARG A 24 11.26 -12.72 -11.84
C ARG A 24 12.06 -11.42 -11.73
N ASP A 25 13.06 -11.23 -12.60
CA ASP A 25 13.95 -10.07 -12.57
C ASP A 25 13.23 -8.85 -13.14
N PHE A 26 12.74 -8.00 -12.23
CA PHE A 26 12.00 -6.80 -12.62
C PHE A 26 12.85 -5.77 -13.39
N ASP A 27 14.18 -5.85 -13.35
CA ASP A 27 15.02 -4.95 -14.16
C ASP A 27 14.89 -5.18 -15.67
N ASN A 28 14.25 -6.27 -16.11
CA ASN A 28 14.02 -6.58 -17.53
C ASN A 28 15.28 -6.47 -18.41
N GLY A 29 16.50 -6.54 -17.84
CA GLY A 29 17.72 -6.38 -18.62
C GLY A 29 17.98 -7.56 -19.58
N TRP A 30 17.12 -8.58 -19.53
CA TRP A 30 17.07 -9.68 -20.48
C TRP A 30 16.20 -9.35 -21.71
N HIS A 31 15.31 -8.37 -21.64
CA HIS A 31 14.30 -8.11 -22.67
C HIS A 31 14.92 -7.41 -23.88
N PRO A 32 14.65 -7.83 -25.13
CA PRO A 32 15.34 -7.32 -26.33
C PRO A 32 15.06 -5.84 -26.63
N TYR A 33 13.91 -5.32 -26.18
CA TYR A 33 13.56 -3.90 -26.34
C TYR A 33 14.11 -3.00 -25.23
N VAL A 34 14.77 -3.55 -24.21
CA VAL A 34 15.32 -2.77 -23.11
C VAL A 34 16.79 -2.47 -23.40
N ALA A 35 17.08 -1.23 -23.81
CA ALA A 35 18.45 -0.79 -24.09
C ALA A 35 19.23 -0.53 -22.79
N SER A 36 18.56 0.02 -21.78
CA SER A 36 19.11 0.16 -20.43
C SER A 36 17.98 0.14 -19.41
N CYS A 37 18.26 -0.35 -18.20
CA CYS A 37 17.32 -0.29 -17.08
C CYS A 37 18.05 0.03 -15.79
N SER A 38 17.39 0.80 -14.93
CA SER A 38 17.81 1.04 -13.57
C SER A 38 16.68 0.76 -12.58
N LEU A 39 17.02 0.09 -11.48
CA LEU A 39 16.09 -0.12 -10.38
C LEU A 39 16.22 0.98 -9.34
N SER A 40 15.09 1.27 -8.70
CA SER A 40 15.00 2.25 -7.62
C SER A 40 13.78 1.98 -6.75
N ARG A 41 13.54 2.82 -5.74
CA ARG A 41 12.40 2.71 -4.82
C ARG A 41 11.54 3.96 -4.83
N SER A 42 10.23 3.76 -4.69
CA SER A 42 9.30 4.84 -4.38
C SER A 42 9.52 5.33 -2.94
N ALA A 43 8.93 6.47 -2.58
CA ALA A 43 8.93 6.95 -1.19
C ALA A 43 8.29 5.94 -0.22
N THR A 44 7.34 5.13 -0.70
CA THR A 44 6.68 4.08 0.08
C THR A 44 7.46 2.77 0.09
N GLY A 45 8.52 2.60 -0.71
CA GLY A 45 9.31 1.36 -0.78
C GLY A 45 8.86 0.34 -1.83
N ALA A 46 7.96 0.74 -2.73
CA ALA A 46 7.65 -0.04 -3.93
C ALA A 46 8.86 -0.07 -4.89
N VAL A 47 9.03 -1.18 -5.59
CA VAL A 47 10.12 -1.35 -6.56
C VAL A 47 9.75 -0.65 -7.87
N LEU A 48 10.60 0.28 -8.30
CA LEU A 48 10.48 0.98 -9.58
C LEU A 48 11.57 0.51 -10.54
N ARG A 49 11.21 0.39 -11.82
CA ARG A 49 12.15 0.28 -12.92
C ARG A 49 11.98 1.48 -13.84
N GLU A 50 13.11 2.03 -14.25
CA GLU A 50 13.19 3.07 -15.25
C GLU A 50 14.08 2.55 -16.38
N PHE A 51 13.50 2.41 -17.57
CA PHE A 51 14.20 1.84 -18.71
C PHE A 51 13.99 2.67 -19.97
N GLU A 52 15.02 2.65 -20.81
CA GLU A 52 14.99 3.24 -22.14
C GLU A 52 14.76 2.13 -23.16
N VAL A 53 13.75 2.30 -23.99
CA VAL A 53 13.51 1.41 -25.14
C VAL A 53 14.40 1.81 -26.31
N SER A 54 14.63 0.89 -27.25
CA SER A 54 15.60 1.05 -28.34
C SER A 54 15.36 2.26 -29.27
N ASP A 55 14.17 2.86 -29.26
CA ASP A 55 13.83 4.08 -30.00
C ASP A 55 14.07 5.39 -29.20
N GLY A 56 14.58 5.27 -27.97
CA GLY A 56 14.90 6.37 -27.06
C GLY A 56 13.78 6.77 -26.10
N ALA A 57 12.58 6.15 -26.17
CA ALA A 57 11.53 6.44 -25.21
C ALA A 57 11.89 5.94 -23.80
N ARG A 58 11.50 6.68 -22.77
CA ARG A 58 11.75 6.31 -21.37
C ARG A 58 10.47 5.96 -20.65
N LEU A 59 10.45 4.77 -20.06
CA LEU A 59 9.32 4.25 -19.31
C LEU A 59 9.69 4.12 -17.85
N VAL A 60 8.71 4.41 -16.99
CA VAL A 60 8.81 4.16 -15.55
C VAL A 60 7.67 3.24 -15.18
N GLU A 61 8.00 2.10 -14.59
CA GLU A 61 7.03 1.12 -14.15
C GLU A 61 7.26 0.76 -12.69
N GLN A 62 6.18 0.43 -11.99
CA GLN A 62 6.20 0.04 -10.60
C GLN A 62 5.68 -1.38 -10.44
N ARG A 63 6.41 -2.20 -9.69
CA ARG A 63 5.92 -3.51 -9.26
C ARG A 63 4.84 -3.37 -8.18
N THR A 64 3.76 -4.09 -8.34
CA THR A 64 2.58 -4.03 -7.47
C THR A 64 2.27 -5.38 -6.79
N TYR A 65 2.62 -6.49 -7.43
CA TYR A 65 2.52 -7.84 -6.84
C TYR A 65 3.72 -8.69 -7.21
N PHE A 66 4.15 -9.56 -6.30
CA PHE A 66 5.22 -10.53 -6.55
C PHE A 66 5.05 -11.80 -5.71
N SER A 67 5.19 -12.96 -6.35
CA SER A 67 5.29 -14.25 -5.65
C SER A 67 6.26 -15.15 -6.39
N ASP A 68 7.33 -15.59 -5.72
CA ASP A 68 8.19 -16.64 -6.24
C ASP A 68 7.48 -17.99 -6.24
N THR A 69 6.72 -18.24 -5.18
CA THR A 69 5.94 -19.47 -4.99
C THR A 69 4.96 -19.70 -6.14
N ASP A 70 4.13 -18.70 -6.45
CA ASP A 70 3.13 -18.80 -7.51
C ASP A 70 3.69 -18.42 -8.88
N ARG A 71 4.95 -17.92 -8.94
CA ARG A 71 5.61 -17.41 -10.14
C ARG A 71 4.79 -16.32 -10.85
N VAL A 72 4.37 -15.35 -10.04
CA VAL A 72 3.52 -14.23 -10.47
C VAL A 72 4.23 -12.90 -10.25
N LEU A 73 4.19 -12.05 -11.26
CA LEU A 73 4.68 -10.67 -11.22
C LEU A 73 3.60 -9.75 -11.77
N CYS A 74 3.20 -8.72 -11.02
CA CYS A 74 2.34 -7.65 -11.52
C CYS A 74 3.03 -6.29 -11.43
N TYR A 75 2.75 -5.42 -12.39
CA TYR A 75 3.30 -4.08 -12.45
C TYR A 75 2.36 -3.10 -13.16
N THR A 76 2.61 -1.82 -12.96
CA THR A 76 1.86 -0.73 -13.60
C THR A 76 2.80 0.30 -14.21
N ALA A 77 2.42 0.87 -15.35
CA ALA A 77 3.17 1.97 -15.96
C ALA A 77 2.82 3.30 -15.28
N LEU A 78 3.84 4.01 -14.82
CA LEU A 78 3.72 5.33 -14.19
C LEU A 78 3.85 6.46 -15.21
N SER A 79 4.71 6.27 -16.21
CA SER A 79 4.94 7.25 -17.28
C SER A 79 5.64 6.60 -18.47
N GLY A 80 5.62 7.27 -19.62
CA GLY A 80 6.37 6.88 -20.81
C GLY A 80 5.53 6.30 -21.95
N VAL A 81 4.24 6.02 -21.69
CA VAL A 81 3.27 5.64 -22.73
C VAL A 81 2.26 6.77 -22.90
N GLU A 82 2.45 7.59 -23.92
CA GLU A 82 1.59 8.73 -24.19
C GLU A 82 0.14 8.28 -24.44
N GLY A 83 -0.82 8.92 -23.77
CA GLY A 83 -2.24 8.65 -23.93
C GLY A 83 -2.78 7.50 -23.07
N VAL A 84 -1.94 6.88 -22.23
CA VAL A 84 -2.37 5.88 -21.23
C VAL A 84 -2.80 6.57 -19.94
N PHE A 85 -3.95 6.17 -19.42
CA PHE A 85 -4.48 6.58 -18.11
C PHE A 85 -4.20 5.54 -17.03
N ASN A 86 -4.37 4.26 -17.38
CA ASN A 86 -4.03 3.14 -16.53
C ASN A 86 -3.44 2.01 -17.38
N TYR A 87 -2.38 1.38 -16.86
CA TYR A 87 -1.75 0.22 -17.47
C TYR A 87 -1.42 -0.73 -16.34
N ALA A 88 -2.10 -1.86 -16.29
CA ALA A 88 -1.88 -2.89 -15.29
C ALA A 88 -1.52 -4.19 -15.99
N ALA A 89 -0.30 -4.67 -15.77
CA ALA A 89 0.21 -5.89 -16.37
C ALA A 89 0.44 -6.97 -15.33
N ARG A 90 0.24 -8.22 -15.76
CA ARG A 90 0.39 -9.44 -14.98
C ARG A 90 1.08 -10.51 -15.83
N LEU A 91 2.13 -11.07 -15.26
CA LEU A 91 2.91 -12.16 -15.83
C LEU A 91 2.84 -13.36 -14.88
N GLU A 92 2.56 -14.54 -15.42
CA GLU A 92 2.44 -15.79 -14.69
C GLU A 92 3.18 -16.91 -15.41
N VAL A 93 3.78 -17.82 -14.65
CA VAL A 93 4.41 -19.03 -15.19
C VAL A 93 3.83 -20.26 -14.51
N THR A 94 3.11 -21.08 -15.26
CA THR A 94 2.60 -22.37 -14.80
C THR A 94 3.48 -23.52 -15.28
N SER A 95 3.54 -24.60 -14.49
CA SER A 95 4.24 -25.82 -14.87
C SER A 95 3.29 -26.81 -15.53
N ASP A 96 3.68 -27.32 -16.69
CA ASP A 96 3.02 -28.43 -17.39
C ASP A 96 3.92 -29.69 -17.32
N GLY A 97 4.56 -29.92 -16.16
CA GLY A 97 5.58 -30.96 -15.98
C GLY A 97 6.97 -30.46 -16.39
N ALA A 98 7.55 -31.04 -17.46
CA ALA A 98 8.87 -30.64 -17.97
C ALA A 98 8.85 -29.35 -18.81
N GLN A 99 7.66 -28.86 -19.16
CA GLN A 99 7.43 -27.63 -19.89
C GLN A 99 6.76 -26.59 -19.00
N SER A 100 6.73 -25.35 -19.47
CA SER A 100 6.06 -24.25 -18.80
C SER A 100 5.16 -23.49 -19.77
N THR A 101 4.06 -22.96 -19.23
CA THR A 101 3.20 -22.01 -19.94
C THR A 101 3.38 -20.65 -19.30
N ILE A 102 3.74 -19.65 -20.10
CA ILE A 102 3.85 -18.26 -19.70
C ILE A 102 2.61 -17.53 -20.18
N VAL A 103 1.96 -16.82 -19.27
CA VAL A 103 0.84 -15.93 -19.57
C VAL A 103 1.27 -14.50 -19.25
N TRP A 104 1.23 -13.62 -20.24
CA TRP A 104 1.50 -12.20 -20.07
C TRP A 104 0.30 -11.38 -20.55
N HIS A 105 -0.33 -10.70 -19.61
CA HIS A 105 -1.55 -9.93 -19.81
C HIS A 105 -1.35 -8.46 -19.40
N ALA A 106 -1.95 -7.54 -20.14
CA ALA A 106 -2.08 -6.15 -19.76
C ALA A 106 -3.52 -5.67 -19.95
N HIS A 107 -4.07 -5.05 -18.91
CA HIS A 107 -5.31 -4.28 -18.96
C HIS A 107 -4.95 -2.80 -19.11
N ILE A 108 -5.42 -2.18 -20.19
CA ILE A 108 -4.99 -0.85 -20.61
C ILE A 108 -6.23 0.04 -20.75
N VAL A 109 -6.16 1.19 -20.11
CA VAL A 109 -7.12 2.27 -20.23
C VAL A 109 -6.40 3.46 -20.85
N ALA A 110 -6.84 3.88 -22.02
CA ALA A 110 -6.14 4.88 -22.83
C ALA A 110 -7.10 5.73 -23.67
N ARG A 111 -6.58 6.82 -24.25
CA ARG A 111 -7.33 7.68 -25.19
C ARG A 111 -7.82 6.87 -26.40
N SER A 112 -9.04 7.17 -26.85
CA SER A 112 -9.70 6.45 -27.96
C SER A 112 -8.92 6.47 -29.26
N ASP A 113 -8.23 7.58 -29.56
CA ASP A 113 -7.44 7.73 -30.78
C ASP A 113 -6.10 6.98 -30.75
N ARG A 114 -5.71 6.43 -29.59
CA ARG A 114 -4.41 5.78 -29.38
C ARG A 114 -4.51 4.34 -28.91
N ILE A 115 -5.68 3.90 -28.43
CA ILE A 115 -5.81 2.62 -27.71
C ILE A 115 -5.37 1.41 -28.52
N ASP A 116 -5.72 1.35 -29.81
CA ASP A 116 -5.34 0.23 -30.68
C ASP A 116 -3.82 0.20 -30.91
N ALA A 117 -3.21 1.36 -31.19
CA ALA A 117 -1.77 1.47 -31.37
C ALA A 117 -1.00 1.11 -30.08
N ILE A 118 -1.52 1.47 -28.91
CA ILE A 118 -0.94 1.09 -27.62
C ILE A 118 -1.07 -0.41 -27.38
N ALA A 119 -2.21 -1.02 -27.73
CA ALA A 119 -2.41 -2.46 -27.62
C ALA A 119 -1.45 -3.23 -28.54
N ASP A 120 -1.32 -2.82 -29.80
CA ASP A 120 -0.41 -3.44 -30.76
C ASP A 120 1.05 -3.31 -30.33
N GLY A 121 1.46 -2.13 -29.87
CA GLY A 121 2.81 -1.90 -29.34
C GLY A 121 3.09 -2.76 -28.10
N THR A 122 2.13 -2.86 -27.19
CA THR A 122 2.25 -3.72 -26.00
C THR A 122 2.36 -5.19 -26.37
N ARG A 123 1.56 -5.66 -27.33
CA ARG A 123 1.63 -7.04 -27.84
C ARG A 123 2.99 -7.34 -28.44
N ALA A 124 3.52 -6.43 -29.25
CA ALA A 124 4.84 -6.57 -29.86
C ALA A 124 5.96 -6.67 -28.80
N VAL A 125 5.89 -5.85 -27.73
CA VAL A 125 6.82 -5.94 -26.60
C VAL A 125 6.73 -7.31 -25.94
N PHE A 126 5.53 -7.78 -25.60
CA PHE A 126 5.34 -9.06 -24.92
C PHE A 126 5.83 -10.24 -25.77
N GLU A 127 5.47 -10.27 -27.05
CA GLU A 127 5.89 -11.32 -27.97
C GLU A 127 7.41 -11.35 -28.15
N ALA A 128 8.07 -10.19 -28.27
CA ALA A 128 9.53 -10.12 -28.39
C ALA A 128 10.25 -10.70 -27.16
N GLY A 129 9.73 -10.45 -25.95
CA GLY A 129 10.26 -11.05 -24.72
C GLY A 129 10.06 -12.57 -24.68
N LEU A 130 8.89 -13.05 -25.09
CA LEU A 130 8.54 -14.47 -25.12
C LEU A 130 9.35 -15.25 -26.17
N ASP A 131 9.61 -14.65 -27.34
CA ASP A 131 10.41 -15.25 -28.41
C ASP A 131 11.86 -15.51 -27.98
N LEU A 132 12.43 -14.63 -27.15
CA LEU A 132 13.78 -14.81 -26.62
C LEU A 132 13.87 -16.07 -25.74
N LEU A 133 12.87 -16.28 -24.87
CA LEU A 133 12.84 -17.40 -23.93
C LEU A 133 12.71 -18.77 -24.60
N GLU A 134 12.21 -18.83 -25.83
CA GLU A 134 12.18 -20.06 -26.63
C GLU A 134 13.55 -20.40 -27.24
N GLN A 135 14.36 -19.38 -27.56
CA GLN A 135 15.62 -19.55 -28.27
C GLN A 135 16.79 -19.85 -27.32
N ASP A 136 16.91 -19.06 -26.26
CA ASP A 136 17.95 -19.23 -25.23
C ASP A 136 17.48 -18.63 -23.90
N LEU A 137 17.65 -19.37 -22.81
CA LEU A 137 17.38 -18.84 -21.48
C LEU A 137 18.61 -18.06 -21.00
N PRO A 138 18.52 -16.74 -20.79
CA PRO A 138 19.66 -15.95 -20.33
C PRO A 138 20.21 -16.50 -19.03
N VAL A 139 21.48 -16.94 -19.04
CA VAL A 139 22.16 -17.35 -17.82
C VAL A 139 22.53 -16.10 -17.03
N ARG A 140 21.81 -15.86 -15.92
CA ARG A 140 22.16 -14.79 -14.98
C ARG A 140 22.60 -15.35 -13.63
N SER A 141 23.71 -14.79 -13.15
CA SER A 141 24.23 -15.03 -11.81
C SER A 141 23.39 -14.24 -10.80
N SER A 142 22.73 -14.94 -9.87
CA SER A 142 22.11 -14.27 -8.74
C SER A 142 23.20 -13.61 -7.88
N ARG A 143 22.98 -12.34 -7.51
CA ARG A 143 23.90 -11.65 -6.60
C ARG A 143 23.85 -12.35 -5.25
N LYS A 144 24.92 -13.09 -4.91
CA LYS A 144 25.10 -13.62 -3.55
C LYS A 144 25.37 -12.46 -2.61
N PHE A 145 24.47 -12.25 -1.66
CA PHE A 145 24.64 -11.23 -0.64
C PHE A 145 25.62 -11.71 0.44
N LYS A 146 26.48 -10.80 0.91
CA LYS A 146 27.43 -11.08 1.99
C LYS A 146 26.80 -10.63 3.29
N ARG A 147 26.34 -11.59 4.10
CA ARG A 147 25.64 -11.34 5.35
C ARG A 147 26.61 -11.07 6.50
N SER A 148 26.21 -10.19 7.41
CA SER A 148 26.91 -9.96 8.68
C SER A 148 26.81 -11.20 9.58
N GLU A 149 27.79 -11.41 10.46
CA GLU A 149 27.76 -12.55 11.40
C GLU A 149 26.61 -12.38 12.42
N PRO A 150 26.00 -13.48 12.88
CA PRO A 150 24.92 -13.42 13.86
C PRO A 150 25.34 -12.72 15.16
N VAL A 151 24.42 -11.95 15.74
CA VAL A 151 24.65 -11.21 16.99
C VAL A 151 23.96 -11.85 18.18
N ALA A 152 24.55 -11.72 19.37
CA ALA A 152 23.89 -12.15 20.60
C ALA A 152 22.63 -11.32 20.89
N THR A 153 21.67 -11.91 21.62
CA THR A 153 20.45 -11.21 22.05
C THR A 153 20.59 -10.66 23.47
N ALA A 154 19.85 -9.60 23.77
CA ALA A 154 19.70 -9.01 25.09
C ALA A 154 18.22 -8.79 25.41
N LYS A 155 17.90 -8.83 26.71
CA LYS A 155 16.55 -8.58 27.21
C LYS A 155 16.45 -7.17 27.78
N GLY A 156 15.32 -6.51 27.53
CA GLY A 156 14.98 -5.22 28.11
C GLY A 156 13.55 -5.15 28.58
N VAL A 157 13.22 -4.06 29.27
CA VAL A 157 11.90 -3.81 29.83
C VAL A 157 11.56 -2.33 29.69
N VAL A 158 10.33 -2.04 29.26
CA VAL A 158 9.72 -0.72 29.30
C VAL A 158 8.79 -0.67 30.52
N SER A 159 9.05 0.28 31.42
CA SER A 159 8.23 0.48 32.61
C SER A 159 6.86 1.07 32.23
N GLY A 160 5.81 0.65 32.92
CA GLY A 160 4.44 1.08 32.62
C GLY A 160 3.40 0.13 33.21
N THR A 161 2.13 0.33 32.86
CA THR A 161 1.07 -0.65 33.09
C THR A 161 0.24 -0.82 31.81
N PRO A 162 0.40 -1.92 31.06
CA PRO A 162 1.30 -3.04 31.36
C PRO A 162 2.78 -2.64 31.32
N ARG A 163 3.60 -3.37 32.09
CA ARG A 163 5.05 -3.39 31.88
C ARG A 163 5.31 -4.26 30.67
N LEU A 164 6.12 -3.79 29.72
CA LEU A 164 6.44 -4.53 28.50
C LEU A 164 7.87 -5.05 28.54
N SER A 165 8.06 -6.33 28.26
CA SER A 165 9.34 -7.01 28.11
C SER A 165 9.65 -7.21 26.63
N TYR A 166 10.93 -7.16 26.27
CA TYR A 166 11.35 -7.39 24.89
C TYR A 166 12.73 -8.04 24.81
N LEU A 167 13.02 -8.64 23.66
CA LEU A 167 14.35 -9.06 23.23
C LEU A 167 14.84 -8.17 22.09
N THR A 168 16.14 -7.89 22.07
CA THR A 168 16.82 -7.06 21.04
C THR A 168 18.23 -7.61 20.80
N SER A 169 18.97 -7.07 19.84
CA SER A 169 20.42 -7.36 19.73
C SER A 169 21.17 -6.81 20.97
N ALA A 170 22.22 -7.51 21.40
CA ALA A 170 23.01 -7.17 22.59
C ALA A 170 23.89 -5.92 22.43
N SER A 171 24.08 -5.46 21.20
CA SER A 171 24.71 -4.19 20.88
C SER A 171 23.73 -3.38 20.02
N PRO A 172 22.61 -2.90 20.61
CA PRO A 172 21.67 -2.09 19.87
C PRO A 172 22.41 -0.81 19.47
N GLN A 173 22.49 -0.53 18.16
CA GLN A 173 23.08 0.74 17.73
C GLN A 173 22.18 1.90 18.16
N GLU A 174 22.80 2.96 18.67
CA GLU A 174 22.09 4.20 19.00
C GLU A 174 21.78 4.97 17.71
N GLY A 175 20.52 5.35 17.53
CA GLY A 175 20.10 6.23 16.44
C GLY A 175 18.64 6.04 16.04
N GLY A 176 17.94 7.15 15.80
CA GLY A 176 16.57 7.13 15.29
C GLY A 176 16.48 6.58 13.86
N GLY A 177 15.30 6.09 13.48
CA GLY A 177 15.08 5.48 12.17
C GLY A 177 13.90 4.51 12.17
N ALA A 178 14.01 3.43 11.39
CA ALA A 178 13.02 2.35 11.38
C ALA A 178 13.38 1.24 12.38
N LEU A 179 12.41 0.78 13.17
CA LEU A 179 12.53 -0.41 14.00
C LEU A 179 11.83 -1.59 13.32
N VAL A 180 12.51 -2.73 13.21
CA VAL A 180 11.90 -4.02 12.86
C VAL A 180 11.36 -4.65 14.14
N LEU A 181 10.05 -4.59 14.33
CA LEU A 181 9.38 -5.08 15.53
C LEU A 181 8.67 -6.42 15.24
N PHE A 182 9.07 -7.47 15.96
CA PHE A 182 8.49 -8.79 15.87
C PHE A 182 7.42 -9.02 16.93
N LEU A 183 6.26 -9.54 16.51
CA LEU A 183 5.10 -9.86 17.35
C LEU A 183 4.81 -11.36 17.27
N HIS A 184 4.79 -12.04 18.42
CA HIS A 184 4.56 -13.49 18.48
C HIS A 184 3.07 -13.87 18.39
N GLY A 185 2.82 -15.18 18.19
CA GLY A 185 1.49 -15.80 18.14
C GLY A 185 0.86 -16.04 19.52
N ILE A 186 -0.43 -16.44 19.54
CA ILE A 186 -1.09 -16.95 20.75
C ILE A 186 -0.50 -18.33 21.07
N GLY A 187 0.23 -18.44 22.18
CA GLY A 187 1.06 -19.63 22.43
C GLY A 187 2.57 -19.37 22.41
N GLY A 188 2.98 -18.18 21.96
CA GLY A 188 4.38 -17.80 21.80
C GLY A 188 4.88 -16.80 22.84
N GLN A 189 6.11 -16.36 22.64
CA GLN A 189 6.80 -15.32 23.41
C GLN A 189 7.91 -14.69 22.55
N ALA A 190 8.53 -13.59 23.01
CA ALA A 190 9.57 -12.89 22.25
C ALA A 190 10.73 -13.81 21.82
N SER A 191 11.06 -14.84 22.60
CA SER A 191 12.14 -15.77 22.26
C SER A 191 11.87 -16.64 21.03
N ASN A 192 10.64 -16.69 20.51
CA ASN A 192 10.35 -17.32 19.22
C ASN A 192 11.01 -16.60 18.03
N TRP A 193 11.55 -15.39 18.26
CA TRP A 193 12.26 -14.59 17.26
C TRP A 193 13.77 -14.51 17.52
N THR A 194 14.32 -15.34 18.42
CA THR A 194 15.75 -15.29 18.79
C THR A 194 16.65 -15.44 17.57
N GLU A 195 16.35 -16.41 16.69
CA GLU A 195 17.11 -16.64 15.45
C GLU A 195 17.02 -15.44 14.50
N GLN A 196 15.84 -14.83 14.37
CA GLN A 196 15.65 -13.63 13.54
C GLN A 196 16.42 -12.42 14.11
N ILE A 197 16.36 -12.18 15.42
CA ILE A 197 17.11 -11.10 16.08
C ILE A 197 18.61 -11.30 15.87
N ALA A 198 19.11 -12.52 16.12
CA ALA A 198 20.51 -12.85 15.89
C ALA A 198 20.89 -12.65 14.42
N THR A 199 19.98 -12.98 13.52
CA THR A 199 20.19 -12.90 12.08
C THR A 199 20.28 -11.48 11.55
N PHE A 200 19.41 -10.59 12.02
CA PHE A 200 19.23 -9.25 11.46
C PHE A 200 19.83 -8.13 12.30
N GLY A 201 20.15 -8.38 13.57
CA GLY A 201 20.53 -7.33 14.51
C GLY A 201 21.86 -6.62 14.26
N ALA A 202 22.67 -7.11 13.31
CA ALA A 202 23.86 -6.40 12.82
C ALA A 202 23.53 -5.37 11.73
N ASP A 203 22.48 -5.61 10.96
CA ASP A 203 22.15 -4.86 9.74
C ASP A 203 20.88 -4.00 9.92
N TYR A 204 20.08 -4.26 10.97
CA TYR A 204 18.80 -3.61 11.26
C TYR A 204 18.62 -3.35 12.75
N HIS A 205 17.87 -2.30 13.10
CA HIS A 205 17.36 -2.13 14.46
C HIS A 205 16.19 -3.11 14.66
N VAL A 206 16.35 -4.07 15.56
CA VAL A 206 15.42 -5.19 15.73
C VAL A 206 14.97 -5.32 17.17
N ALA A 207 13.69 -5.61 17.39
CA ALA A 207 13.18 -5.99 18.70
C ALA A 207 12.04 -7.01 18.56
N ALA A 208 11.94 -7.95 19.47
CA ALA A 208 10.77 -8.82 19.63
C ALA A 208 10.09 -8.50 20.96
N MET A 209 8.81 -8.13 20.91
CA MET A 209 8.04 -7.77 22.09
C MET A 209 7.36 -9.01 22.66
N ASP A 210 7.44 -9.20 23.98
CA ASP A 210 6.49 -10.06 24.70
C ASP A 210 5.16 -9.30 24.74
N LEU A 211 4.13 -9.82 24.10
CA LEU A 211 2.78 -9.26 24.21
C LEU A 211 2.37 -9.19 25.69
N ARG A 212 1.48 -8.27 26.05
CA ARG A 212 0.99 -8.12 27.44
C ARG A 212 0.60 -9.44 28.08
N GLY A 213 1.04 -9.63 29.32
CA GLY A 213 0.85 -10.85 30.10
C GLY A 213 1.71 -12.05 29.67
N TYR A 214 2.45 -11.99 28.55
CA TYR A 214 3.39 -13.02 28.13
C TYR A 214 4.81 -12.74 28.62
N GLY A 215 5.61 -13.79 28.76
CA GLY A 215 7.04 -13.67 29.07
C GLY A 215 7.33 -12.77 30.27
N GLY A 216 8.08 -11.67 30.05
CA GLY A 216 8.35 -10.69 31.11
C GLY A 216 7.31 -9.56 31.25
N SER A 217 6.34 -9.49 30.32
CA SER A 217 5.31 -8.46 30.27
C SER A 217 4.19 -8.75 31.28
N THR A 218 3.62 -7.72 31.89
CA THR A 218 2.44 -7.87 32.76
C THR A 218 1.15 -7.66 31.97
N LEU A 219 0.02 -8.06 32.54
CA LEU A 219 -1.28 -7.58 32.07
C LEU A 219 -1.53 -6.12 32.50
N GLY A 220 -2.50 -5.48 31.86
CA GLY A 220 -3.07 -4.21 32.29
C GLY A 220 -4.13 -4.38 33.39
N PHE A 221 -4.85 -3.31 33.70
CA PHE A 221 -5.91 -3.33 34.73
C PHE A 221 -7.24 -3.89 34.25
N SER A 222 -7.46 -3.91 32.93
CA SER A 222 -8.73 -4.25 32.29
C SER A 222 -8.50 -5.33 31.23
N GLN A 223 -9.60 -5.98 30.82
CA GLN A 223 -9.61 -6.88 29.69
C GLN A 223 -9.05 -6.18 28.46
N THR A 224 -8.00 -6.75 27.90
CA THR A 224 -7.31 -6.23 26.72
C THR A 224 -8.26 -6.11 25.54
N GLN A 225 -8.13 -4.99 24.84
CA GLN A 225 -8.67 -4.72 23.53
C GLN A 225 -7.53 -4.57 22.51
N ILE A 226 -7.90 -4.61 21.23
CA ILE A 226 -6.97 -4.45 20.11
C ILE A 226 -6.26 -3.10 20.08
N ASP A 227 -6.94 -2.04 20.50
CA ASP A 227 -6.33 -0.70 20.60
C ASP A 227 -5.20 -0.69 21.64
N ASP A 228 -5.33 -1.48 22.71
CA ASP A 228 -4.27 -1.56 23.72
C ASP A 228 -3.00 -2.25 23.17
N TYR A 229 -3.14 -3.26 22.29
CA TYR A 229 -2.00 -3.84 21.59
C TYR A 229 -1.34 -2.84 20.63
N CYS A 230 -2.15 -2.00 19.97
CA CYS A 230 -1.63 -0.92 19.11
C CYS A 230 -0.85 0.12 19.93
N ASP A 231 -1.37 0.48 21.10
CA ASP A 231 -0.70 1.39 22.03
C ASP A 231 0.62 0.81 22.55
N ASP A 232 0.67 -0.50 22.85
CA ASP A 232 1.91 -1.19 23.23
C ASP A 232 2.97 -1.09 22.12
N ILE A 233 2.59 -1.22 20.85
CA ILE A 233 3.50 -1.01 19.70
C ILE A 233 4.02 0.42 19.66
N LEU A 234 3.16 1.42 19.91
CA LEU A 234 3.58 2.83 19.97
C LEU A 234 4.51 3.10 21.16
N VAL A 235 4.30 2.44 22.31
CA VAL A 235 5.22 2.49 23.47
C VAL A 235 6.59 1.96 23.07
N MET A 236 6.65 0.81 22.39
CA MET A 236 7.90 0.23 21.89
C MET A 236 8.58 1.16 20.88
N ALA A 237 7.84 1.74 19.94
CA ALA A 237 8.39 2.68 18.97
C ALA A 237 9.03 3.90 19.66
N ARG A 238 8.35 4.49 20.65
CA ARG A 238 8.89 5.60 21.44
C ARG A 238 10.13 5.21 22.25
N HIS A 239 10.11 4.03 22.87
CA HIS A 239 11.23 3.52 23.67
C HIS A 239 12.51 3.38 22.84
N PHE A 240 12.38 2.97 21.58
CA PHE A 240 13.49 2.82 20.64
C PHE A 240 13.78 4.06 19.78
N ASP A 241 13.12 5.20 20.05
CA ASP A 241 13.22 6.42 19.21
C ASP A 241 12.94 6.15 17.71
N ALA A 242 12.04 5.21 17.44
CA ALA A 242 11.70 4.78 16.10
C ALA A 242 10.63 5.71 15.49
N THR A 243 10.96 6.30 14.34
CA THR A 243 10.05 7.15 13.55
C THR A 243 9.22 6.34 12.56
N ARG A 244 9.69 5.13 12.22
CA ARG A 244 9.05 4.20 11.30
C ARG A 244 9.15 2.78 11.84
N LEU A 245 8.29 1.88 11.39
CA LEU A 245 8.27 0.47 11.78
C LEU A 245 8.27 -0.45 10.56
N VAL A 246 9.04 -1.52 10.61
CA VAL A 246 8.74 -2.76 9.87
C VAL A 246 8.08 -3.69 10.87
N LEU A 247 6.78 -3.90 10.74
CA LEU A 247 6.04 -4.71 11.69
C LEU A 247 5.93 -6.14 11.16
N VAL A 248 6.49 -7.08 11.92
CA VAL A 248 6.54 -8.51 11.56
C VAL A 248 5.67 -9.27 12.56
N GLY A 249 4.48 -9.65 12.15
CA GLY A 249 3.54 -10.42 12.96
C GLY A 249 3.58 -11.90 12.62
N LEU A 250 3.31 -12.74 13.62
CA LEU A 250 3.01 -14.16 13.46
C LEU A 250 1.66 -14.49 14.09
N SER A 251 0.76 -15.14 13.35
CA SER A 251 -0.55 -15.57 13.87
C SER A 251 -1.36 -14.40 14.46
N ILE A 252 -1.70 -14.42 15.76
CA ILE A 252 -2.33 -13.26 16.43
C ILE A 252 -1.51 -11.97 16.26
N GLY A 253 -0.17 -12.08 16.23
CA GLY A 253 0.71 -10.95 15.98
C GLY A 253 0.51 -10.35 14.59
N SER A 254 0.16 -11.17 13.59
CA SER A 254 -0.21 -10.67 12.25
C SER A 254 -1.55 -9.95 12.26
N TRP A 255 -2.54 -10.47 12.99
CA TRP A 255 -3.81 -9.78 13.19
C TRP A 255 -3.64 -8.42 13.88
N ILE A 256 -2.83 -8.38 14.94
CA ILE A 256 -2.46 -7.13 15.62
C ILE A 256 -1.74 -6.18 14.65
N ALA A 257 -0.79 -6.70 13.86
CA ALA A 257 -0.03 -5.90 12.91
C ALA A 257 -0.91 -5.29 11.80
N THR A 258 -1.88 -6.05 11.28
CA THR A 258 -2.89 -5.56 10.33
C THR A 258 -3.75 -4.48 10.96
N SER A 259 -4.21 -4.69 12.20
CA SER A 259 -5.03 -3.73 12.96
C SER A 259 -4.29 -2.42 13.23
N PHE A 260 -2.99 -2.50 13.53
CA PHE A 260 -2.10 -1.35 13.65
C PHE A 260 -1.94 -0.63 12.31
N ALA A 261 -1.75 -1.36 11.21
CA ALA A 261 -1.60 -0.77 9.88
C ALA A 261 -2.82 0.06 9.44
N MET A 262 -4.03 -0.34 9.86
CA MET A 262 -5.27 0.38 9.58
C MET A 262 -5.38 1.72 10.33
N ARG A 263 -4.75 1.84 11.50
CA ARG A 263 -4.82 3.03 12.37
C ARG A 263 -3.62 3.95 12.20
N HIS A 264 -2.43 3.36 12.03
CA HIS A 264 -1.14 4.03 12.08
C HIS A 264 -0.28 3.71 10.85
N GLY A 265 -0.90 3.50 9.68
CA GLY A 265 -0.21 3.11 8.44
C GLY A 265 0.92 4.06 8.02
N ASP A 266 0.85 5.33 8.39
CA ASP A 266 1.90 6.33 8.11
C ASP A 266 3.18 6.09 8.94
N MET A 267 3.13 5.29 10.00
CA MET A 267 4.33 4.81 10.71
C MET A 267 4.98 3.61 10.03
N LEU A 268 4.31 2.89 9.14
CA LEU A 268 4.82 1.65 8.58
C LEU A 268 5.73 1.87 7.36
N ALA A 269 6.99 1.42 7.48
CA ALA A 269 7.91 1.20 6.37
C ALA A 269 7.64 -0.12 5.65
N GLY A 270 7.13 -1.13 6.36
CA GLY A 270 6.72 -2.40 5.78
C GLY A 270 5.89 -3.22 6.76
N LEU A 271 5.08 -4.13 6.22
CA LEU A 271 4.22 -5.03 6.98
C LEU A 271 4.51 -6.47 6.55
N VAL A 272 4.80 -7.36 7.50
CA VAL A 272 5.03 -8.77 7.25
C VAL A 272 4.06 -9.58 8.10
N LEU A 273 3.25 -10.41 7.45
CA LEU A 273 2.16 -11.17 8.04
C LEU A 273 2.47 -12.66 7.86
N ALA A 274 2.97 -13.28 8.92
CA ALA A 274 3.32 -14.70 8.93
C ALA A 274 2.18 -15.53 9.54
N GLY A 275 1.77 -16.62 8.90
CA GLY A 275 0.82 -17.59 9.46
C GLY A 275 -0.50 -16.95 9.91
N GLY A 276 -1.02 -15.97 9.17
CA GLY A 276 -2.28 -15.29 9.46
C GLY A 276 -2.29 -13.82 9.01
N CYS A 277 -3.48 -13.22 8.90
CA CYS A 277 -3.66 -11.80 8.56
C CYS A 277 -4.89 -11.19 9.24
N THR A 278 -6.08 -11.77 9.03
CA THR A 278 -7.38 -11.22 9.45
C THR A 278 -7.87 -11.77 10.80
N GLY A 279 -7.25 -12.84 11.30
CA GLY A 279 -7.63 -13.46 12.56
C GLY A 279 -9.10 -13.86 12.57
N MET A 280 -9.77 -13.71 13.72
CA MET A 280 -11.20 -14.02 13.87
C MET A 280 -12.14 -12.90 13.38
N SER A 281 -11.60 -11.80 12.85
CA SER A 281 -12.42 -10.63 12.45
C SER A 281 -13.38 -10.96 11.30
N GLU A 282 -12.98 -11.88 10.43
CA GLU A 282 -13.76 -12.31 9.27
C GLU A 282 -14.48 -13.66 9.49
N ALA A 283 -14.24 -14.35 10.61
CA ALA A 283 -14.90 -15.61 10.94
C ALA A 283 -16.40 -15.39 11.25
N ASP A 284 -17.24 -16.41 11.09
CA ASP A 284 -18.66 -16.32 11.47
C ASP A 284 -18.79 -16.13 13.00
N PRO A 285 -19.74 -15.31 13.51
CA PRO A 285 -19.90 -15.12 14.96
C PRO A 285 -20.04 -16.42 15.77
N ARG A 286 -20.65 -17.47 15.22
CA ARG A 286 -20.76 -18.78 15.90
C ARG A 286 -19.43 -19.52 15.92
N GLU A 287 -18.62 -19.39 14.87
CA GLU A 287 -17.29 -19.97 14.81
C GLU A 287 -16.37 -19.31 15.85
N ARG A 288 -16.39 -17.97 15.94
CA ARG A 288 -15.65 -17.22 16.97
C ARG A 288 -16.02 -17.69 18.38
N GLU A 289 -17.31 -17.79 18.65
CA GLU A 289 -17.82 -18.21 19.95
C GLU A 289 -17.47 -19.67 20.27
N SER A 290 -17.61 -20.57 19.29
CA SER A 290 -17.20 -21.98 19.42
C SER A 290 -15.71 -22.09 19.71
N PHE A 291 -14.87 -21.34 18.99
CA PHE A 291 -13.42 -21.30 19.17
C PHE A 291 -13.06 -20.81 20.58
N ARG A 292 -13.71 -19.75 21.05
CA ARG A 292 -13.53 -19.20 22.40
C ARG A 292 -13.93 -20.21 23.47
N ILE A 293 -15.15 -20.74 23.41
CA ILE A 293 -15.67 -21.70 24.39
C ILE A 293 -14.78 -22.94 24.49
N SER A 294 -14.36 -23.52 23.36
CA SER A 294 -13.57 -24.75 23.36
C SER A 294 -12.20 -24.60 24.04
N ARG A 295 -11.70 -23.36 24.16
CA ARG A 295 -10.42 -23.01 24.79
C ARG A 295 -10.59 -22.44 26.18
N GLU A 296 -11.72 -21.81 26.47
CA GLU A 296 -12.04 -21.25 27.77
C GLU A 296 -12.57 -22.29 28.77
N VAL A 297 -13.31 -23.30 28.31
CA VAL A 297 -13.86 -24.36 29.17
C VAL A 297 -12.75 -25.13 29.93
N PRO A 298 -11.66 -25.60 29.28
CA PRO A 298 -10.56 -26.26 29.99
C PRO A 298 -9.97 -25.39 31.11
N LEU A 299 -9.74 -24.10 30.82
CA LEU A 299 -9.24 -23.14 31.82
C LEU A 299 -10.19 -22.97 33.01
N SER A 300 -11.49 -22.94 32.72
CA SER A 300 -12.54 -22.80 33.75
C SER A 300 -12.71 -24.07 34.60
N GLN A 301 -12.20 -25.21 34.11
CA GLN A 301 -12.10 -26.48 34.83
C GLN A 301 -10.77 -26.64 35.59
N GLY A 302 -9.94 -25.59 35.62
CA GLY A 302 -8.67 -25.57 36.35
C GLY A 302 -7.47 -26.09 35.57
N GLN A 303 -7.61 -26.40 34.27
CA GLN A 303 -6.45 -26.67 33.42
C GLN A 303 -5.70 -25.38 33.11
N THR A 304 -4.43 -25.53 32.79
CA THR A 304 -3.51 -24.46 32.40
C THR A 304 -3.00 -24.68 30.98
N PRO A 305 -2.46 -23.66 30.31
CA PRO A 305 -1.80 -23.81 29.01
C PRO A 305 -0.76 -24.96 28.94
N ALA A 306 -0.10 -25.27 30.06
CA ALA A 306 0.83 -26.40 30.15
C ALA A 306 0.15 -27.77 29.96
N ASP A 307 -1.09 -27.93 30.44
CA ASP A 307 -1.81 -29.21 30.39
C ASP A 307 -2.20 -29.60 28.97
N PHE A 308 -2.49 -28.61 28.12
CA PHE A 308 -2.87 -28.84 26.72
C PHE A 308 -1.77 -28.48 25.72
N ALA A 309 -0.57 -28.09 26.16
CA ALA A 309 0.52 -27.64 25.30
C ALA A 309 0.89 -28.66 24.20
N GLY A 310 1.04 -29.94 24.56
CA GLY A 310 1.36 -31.00 23.59
C GLY A 310 0.35 -31.11 22.45
N ALA A 311 -0.96 -31.07 22.78
CA ALA A 311 -2.02 -31.12 21.79
C ALA A 311 -2.00 -29.90 20.85
N VAL A 312 -1.65 -28.71 21.36
CA VAL A 312 -1.49 -27.52 20.51
C VAL A 312 -0.28 -27.67 19.58
N VAL A 313 0.86 -28.13 20.10
CA VAL A 313 2.09 -28.34 19.31
C VAL A 313 1.84 -29.31 18.15
N ASP A 314 1.09 -30.39 18.37
CA ASP A 314 0.74 -31.37 17.34
C ASP A 314 -0.11 -30.79 16.20
N VAL A 315 -0.90 -29.76 16.49
CA VAL A 315 -1.74 -29.08 15.49
C VAL A 315 -0.94 -28.05 14.70
N ILE A 316 -0.10 -27.25 15.37
CA ILE A 316 0.54 -26.07 14.77
C ILE A 316 1.85 -26.39 14.04
N THR A 317 2.51 -27.50 14.37
CA THR A 317 3.79 -27.87 13.73
C THR A 317 3.59 -28.63 12.42
N GLY A 318 4.50 -28.41 11.48
CA GLY A 318 4.61 -29.19 10.26
C GLY A 318 5.18 -30.60 10.53
N PRO A 319 5.03 -31.52 9.57
CA PRO A 319 5.48 -32.92 9.69
C PRO A 319 6.99 -33.08 9.85
N ARG A 320 7.77 -32.02 9.59
CA ARG A 320 9.24 -32.01 9.68
C ARG A 320 9.80 -31.10 10.77
N ALA A 321 8.96 -30.59 11.66
CA ALA A 321 9.43 -29.83 12.82
C ALA A 321 10.38 -30.68 13.67
N SER A 322 11.55 -30.13 14.00
CA SER A 322 12.53 -30.82 14.84
C SER A 322 12.05 -30.95 16.29
N GLU A 323 12.61 -31.91 17.02
CA GLU A 323 12.31 -32.07 18.46
C GLU A 323 12.65 -30.81 19.26
N ASP A 324 13.72 -30.10 18.91
CA ASP A 324 14.08 -28.83 19.57
C ASP A 324 13.02 -27.74 19.33
N VAL A 325 12.49 -27.63 18.11
CA VAL A 325 11.40 -26.70 17.79
C VAL A 325 10.13 -27.08 18.55
N ARG A 326 9.77 -28.37 18.55
CA ARG A 326 8.59 -28.88 19.27
C ARG A 326 8.72 -28.63 20.77
N ALA A 327 9.90 -28.86 21.36
CA ALA A 327 10.18 -28.59 22.76
C ALA A 327 10.12 -27.08 23.09
N ALA A 328 10.68 -26.22 22.23
CA ALA A 328 10.61 -24.77 22.40
C ALA A 328 9.17 -24.24 22.35
N LEU A 329 8.34 -24.78 21.45
CA LEU A 329 6.93 -24.43 21.35
C LEU A 329 6.12 -24.95 22.54
N HIS A 330 6.36 -26.19 22.96
CA HIS A 330 5.74 -26.74 24.16
C HIS A 330 6.07 -25.88 25.38
N LYS A 331 7.33 -25.47 25.54
CA LYS A 331 7.76 -24.57 26.61
C LYS A 331 7.06 -23.21 26.53
N SER A 332 7.07 -22.58 25.35
CA SER A 332 6.43 -21.27 25.13
C SER A 332 4.95 -21.32 25.52
N MET A 333 4.26 -22.39 25.14
CA MET A 333 2.86 -22.60 25.50
C MET A 333 2.66 -22.84 27.00
N SER A 334 3.53 -23.63 27.61
CA SER A 334 3.45 -23.99 29.03
C SER A 334 3.72 -22.81 29.97
N ASP A 335 4.54 -21.86 29.54
CA ASP A 335 4.92 -20.69 30.34
C ASP A 335 3.77 -19.65 30.44
N ILE A 336 2.69 -19.80 29.66
CA ILE A 336 1.62 -18.79 29.59
C ILE A 336 0.72 -18.90 30.83
N PRO A 337 0.54 -17.81 31.59
CA PRO A 337 -0.45 -17.78 32.66
C PRO A 337 -1.87 -17.99 32.12
N ALA A 338 -2.71 -18.74 32.85
CA ALA A 338 -4.09 -19.02 32.43
C ALA A 338 -4.90 -17.72 32.19
N ASP A 339 -4.71 -16.71 33.04
CA ASP A 339 -5.37 -15.40 32.89
C ASP A 339 -4.91 -14.67 31.63
N THR A 340 -3.61 -14.71 31.31
CA THR A 340 -3.08 -14.16 30.05
C THR A 340 -3.68 -14.84 28.84
N TYR A 341 -3.71 -16.18 28.83
CA TYR A 341 -4.28 -16.92 27.71
C TYR A 341 -5.77 -16.60 27.51
N ARG A 342 -6.52 -16.48 28.61
CA ARG A 342 -7.93 -16.08 28.58
C ARG A 342 -8.12 -14.65 28.08
N ASP A 343 -7.32 -13.70 28.56
CA ASP A 343 -7.36 -12.30 28.15
C ASP A 343 -7.10 -12.14 26.65
N ALA A 344 -6.03 -12.78 26.13
CA ALA A 344 -5.71 -12.76 24.71
C ALA A 344 -6.79 -13.44 23.86
N LEU A 345 -7.32 -14.58 24.31
CA LEU A 345 -8.40 -15.30 23.62
C LEU A 345 -9.67 -14.45 23.52
N ASN A 346 -10.05 -13.77 24.59
CA ASN A 346 -11.22 -12.89 24.63
C ASN A 346 -11.06 -11.71 23.68
N CYS A 347 -9.89 -11.06 23.66
CA CYS A 347 -9.60 -9.99 22.70
C CYS A 347 -9.65 -10.51 21.25
N PHE A 348 -9.03 -11.67 21.00
CA PHE A 348 -8.95 -12.25 19.66
C PHE A 348 -10.31 -12.68 19.12
N CYS A 349 -11.23 -13.18 19.95
CA CYS A 349 -12.53 -13.70 19.50
C CYS A 349 -13.66 -12.66 19.48
N ASN A 350 -13.44 -11.47 20.05
CA ASN A 350 -14.42 -10.37 20.04
C ASN A 350 -13.98 -9.12 19.24
N PRO A 351 -13.38 -9.26 18.03
CA PRO A 351 -12.98 -8.10 17.26
C PRO A 351 -14.21 -7.41 16.65
N LEU A 352 -14.25 -6.08 16.80
CA LEU A 352 -15.24 -5.22 16.15
C LEU A 352 -14.79 -4.78 14.74
N GLU A 353 -13.58 -5.17 14.32
CA GLU A 353 -12.92 -4.62 13.15
C GLU A 353 -13.39 -5.25 11.84
N THR A 354 -13.58 -4.42 10.83
CA THR A 354 -13.64 -4.85 9.42
C THR A 354 -12.40 -4.29 8.72
N PHE A 355 -11.62 -5.16 8.07
CA PHE A 355 -10.37 -4.73 7.45
C PHE A 355 -10.61 -4.02 6.12
N GLU A 356 -10.25 -2.73 6.08
CA GLU A 356 -10.26 -1.92 4.87
C GLU A 356 -8.86 -1.90 4.24
N PHE A 357 -8.50 -2.96 3.52
CA PHE A 357 -7.15 -3.12 2.95
C PHE A 357 -6.71 -1.97 2.01
N SER A 358 -7.65 -1.17 1.49
CA SER A 358 -7.36 0.06 0.73
C SER A 358 -6.55 1.09 1.53
N LYS A 359 -6.53 1.01 2.86
CA LYS A 359 -5.72 1.89 3.72
C LYS A 359 -4.25 1.47 3.79
N LEU A 360 -3.86 0.30 3.27
CA LEU A 360 -2.48 -0.16 3.26
C LEU A 360 -1.65 0.62 2.23
N LYS A 361 -0.72 1.44 2.73
CA LYS A 361 0.16 2.29 1.89
C LYS A 361 1.59 1.78 1.79
N CYS A 362 2.03 0.97 2.75
CA CYS A 362 3.37 0.40 2.78
C CYS A 362 3.42 -0.97 2.07
N PRO A 363 4.59 -1.42 1.62
CA PRO A 363 4.78 -2.77 1.13
C PRO A 363 4.33 -3.81 2.16
N VAL A 364 3.71 -4.88 1.66
CA VAL A 364 3.17 -5.97 2.47
C VAL A 364 3.76 -7.29 2.00
N MET A 365 4.17 -8.16 2.90
CA MET A 365 4.51 -9.55 2.59
C MET A 365 3.67 -10.48 3.45
N LEU A 366 2.96 -11.38 2.80
CA LEU A 366 2.28 -12.50 3.42
C LEU A 366 3.14 -13.74 3.24
N VAL A 367 3.35 -14.48 4.32
CA VAL A 367 4.16 -15.70 4.30
C VAL A 367 3.50 -16.77 5.17
N THR A 368 3.43 -18.01 4.68
CA THR A 368 2.86 -19.13 5.44
C THR A 368 3.59 -20.43 5.15
N GLY A 369 3.47 -21.42 6.03
CA GLY A 369 4.04 -22.74 5.82
C GLY A 369 3.18 -23.60 4.92
N ALA A 370 3.79 -24.44 4.08
CA ALA A 370 3.08 -25.37 3.19
C ALA A 370 2.18 -26.37 3.94
N HIS A 371 2.40 -26.58 5.24
CA HIS A 371 1.64 -27.47 6.11
C HIS A 371 0.89 -26.72 7.21
N ASP A 372 0.75 -25.40 7.11
CA ASP A 372 -0.04 -24.62 8.07
C ASP A 372 -1.53 -25.00 7.97
N LYS A 373 -2.08 -25.46 9.09
CA LYS A 373 -3.49 -25.87 9.20
C LYS A 373 -4.38 -24.75 9.73
N LEU A 374 -3.81 -23.73 10.36
CA LEU A 374 -4.53 -22.61 10.97
C LEU A 374 -4.63 -21.42 10.02
N ALA A 375 -3.63 -21.24 9.16
CA ALA A 375 -3.61 -20.27 8.08
C ALA A 375 -3.20 -20.98 6.77
N PRO A 376 -4.09 -21.81 6.21
CA PRO A 376 -3.78 -22.61 5.02
C PRO A 376 -3.27 -21.75 3.87
N PRO A 377 -2.30 -22.25 3.06
CA PRO A 377 -1.72 -21.48 1.97
C PRO A 377 -2.72 -20.87 1.00
N ASP A 378 -3.78 -21.61 0.66
CA ASP A 378 -4.81 -21.13 -0.25
C ASP A 378 -5.61 -19.96 0.34
N GLU A 379 -5.87 -19.96 1.65
CA GLU A 379 -6.54 -18.85 2.32
C GLU A 379 -5.66 -17.60 2.35
N ILE A 380 -4.37 -17.75 2.68
CA ILE A 380 -3.44 -16.63 2.72
C ILE A 380 -3.18 -16.06 1.32
N ARG A 381 -3.17 -16.90 0.29
CA ARG A 381 -3.14 -16.46 -1.12
C ARG A 381 -4.36 -15.62 -1.47
N LEU A 382 -5.57 -16.08 -1.12
CA LEU A 382 -6.79 -15.31 -1.36
C LEU A 382 -6.77 -13.97 -0.64
N VAL A 383 -6.24 -13.92 0.58
CA VAL A 383 -6.08 -12.65 1.32
C VAL A 383 -5.04 -11.73 0.66
N SER A 384 -3.92 -12.26 0.15
CA SER A 384 -2.93 -11.44 -0.56
C SER A 384 -3.48 -10.83 -1.85
N GLU A 385 -4.31 -11.59 -2.59
CA GLU A 385 -5.03 -11.09 -3.76
C GLU A 385 -6.06 -10.04 -3.38
N ARG A 386 -6.85 -10.24 -2.32
CA ARG A 386 -7.79 -9.23 -1.82
C ARG A 386 -7.09 -7.93 -1.40
N ILE A 387 -5.93 -8.02 -0.76
CA ILE A 387 -5.12 -6.84 -0.42
C ILE A 387 -4.64 -6.15 -1.70
N PHE A 388 -4.09 -6.91 -2.65
CA PHE A 388 -3.64 -6.40 -3.93
C PHE A 388 -4.75 -5.66 -4.69
N ASP A 389 -5.92 -6.27 -4.77
CA ASP A 389 -7.10 -5.70 -5.43
C ASP A 389 -7.55 -4.43 -4.71
N ALA A 390 -7.66 -4.44 -3.38
CA ALA A 390 -8.10 -3.27 -2.59
C ALA A 390 -7.10 -2.09 -2.64
N VAL A 391 -5.80 -2.37 -2.61
CA VAL A 391 -4.74 -1.37 -2.73
C VAL A 391 -4.74 -0.78 -4.13
N SER A 392 -4.67 -1.63 -5.16
CA SER A 392 -4.77 -1.22 -6.56
C SER A 392 -6.05 -0.42 -6.79
N ALA A 393 -7.11 -0.80 -6.06
CA ALA A 393 -8.41 -0.19 -6.17
C ALA A 393 -8.43 1.28 -5.74
N SER A 394 -7.81 1.54 -4.61
CA SER A 394 -7.75 2.87 -3.97
C SER A 394 -6.79 3.86 -4.63
N GLY A 395 -6.04 3.43 -5.66
CA GLY A 395 -4.91 4.19 -6.19
C GLY A 395 -3.69 4.19 -5.27
N ALA A 396 -3.77 3.54 -4.10
CA ALA A 396 -2.60 3.18 -3.32
C ALA A 396 -1.72 2.24 -4.13
N ARG A 397 -0.42 2.37 -3.93
CA ARG A 397 0.61 1.75 -4.78
C ARG A 397 1.55 0.91 -3.93
N ALA A 398 1.01 0.15 -2.98
CA ALA A 398 1.80 -0.78 -2.18
C ALA A 398 2.24 -1.99 -3.03
N ASP A 399 3.46 -2.47 -2.77
CA ASP A 399 4.01 -3.67 -3.41
C ASP A 399 3.74 -4.88 -2.49
N ILE A 400 2.80 -5.73 -2.93
CA ILE A 400 2.29 -6.89 -2.20
C ILE A 400 3.10 -8.13 -2.57
N ARG A 401 3.46 -8.93 -1.57
CA ARG A 401 4.14 -10.20 -1.78
C ARG A 401 3.43 -11.36 -1.09
N PHE A 402 3.51 -12.52 -1.69
CA PHE A 402 2.99 -13.77 -1.12
C PHE A 402 3.99 -14.90 -1.32
N GLU A 403 4.34 -15.60 -0.23
CA GLU A 403 5.25 -16.74 -0.29
C GLU A 403 4.78 -17.91 0.58
N ILE A 404 5.01 -19.13 0.10
CA ILE A 404 4.83 -20.37 0.87
C ILE A 404 6.20 -20.95 1.17
N LEU A 405 6.47 -21.19 2.46
CA LEU A 405 7.67 -21.87 2.89
C LEU A 405 7.43 -23.38 2.87
N THR A 406 8.17 -24.06 1.98
CA THR A 406 8.18 -25.51 1.90
C THR A 406 8.56 -26.10 3.26
N ASP A 407 7.86 -27.16 3.68
CA ASP A 407 8.21 -27.95 4.88
C ASP A 407 8.09 -27.23 6.22
N ALA A 408 7.35 -26.12 6.26
CA ALA A 408 6.95 -25.44 7.46
C ALA A 408 5.46 -25.69 7.77
N GLY A 409 5.13 -25.81 9.05
CA GLY A 409 3.78 -25.61 9.57
C GLY A 409 3.49 -24.14 9.90
N HIS A 410 2.70 -23.91 10.94
CA HIS A 410 2.23 -22.58 11.33
C HIS A 410 3.35 -21.68 11.84
N LEU A 411 4.39 -22.24 12.45
CA LEU A 411 5.50 -21.49 13.06
C LEU A 411 6.68 -21.47 12.09
N CYS A 412 6.42 -20.98 10.88
CA CYS A 412 7.35 -21.09 9.75
C CYS A 412 8.71 -20.40 9.99
N ASN A 413 8.77 -19.39 10.85
CA ASN A 413 10.00 -18.72 11.27
C ASN A 413 10.90 -19.58 12.18
N LEU A 414 10.31 -20.55 12.90
CA LEU A 414 11.03 -21.48 13.77
C LEU A 414 11.33 -22.81 13.07
N GLU A 415 10.40 -23.29 12.24
CA GLU A 415 10.56 -24.56 11.54
C GLU A 415 11.52 -24.48 10.35
N GLN A 416 11.51 -23.34 9.64
CA GLN A 416 12.35 -23.08 8.47
C GLN A 416 13.03 -21.70 8.57
N PRO A 417 13.89 -21.46 9.58
CA PRO A 417 14.43 -20.15 9.87
C PRO A 417 15.27 -19.60 8.71
N GLU A 418 16.04 -20.42 8.00
CA GLU A 418 16.85 -19.97 6.86
C GLU A 418 15.98 -19.46 5.71
N ALA A 419 14.93 -20.20 5.36
CA ALA A 419 14.01 -19.83 4.27
C ALA A 419 13.18 -18.59 4.64
N PHE A 420 12.66 -18.55 5.87
CA PHE A 420 11.95 -17.38 6.39
C PHE A 420 12.84 -16.13 6.40
N ASN A 421 14.08 -16.26 6.90
CA ASN A 421 15.02 -15.16 6.96
C ASN A 421 15.43 -14.69 5.56
N ALA A 422 15.59 -15.60 4.59
CA ALA A 422 15.87 -15.21 3.22
C ALA A 422 14.72 -14.40 2.59
N ALA A 423 13.47 -14.81 2.80
CA ALA A 423 12.30 -14.07 2.32
C ALA A 423 12.18 -12.69 2.99
N LEU A 424 12.33 -12.64 4.31
CA LEU A 424 12.28 -11.41 5.08
C LEU A 424 13.42 -10.44 4.71
N ASP A 425 14.63 -10.93 4.49
CA ASP A 425 15.76 -10.10 4.07
C ASP A 425 15.52 -9.49 2.68
N GLN A 426 15.08 -10.29 1.71
CA GLN A 426 14.69 -9.80 0.37
C GLN A 426 13.56 -8.77 0.41
N PHE A 427 12.69 -8.86 1.42
CA PHE A 427 11.66 -7.88 1.66
C PHE A 427 12.20 -6.59 2.30
N MET A 428 13.07 -6.69 3.31
CA MET A 428 13.58 -5.52 4.06
C MET A 428 14.64 -4.73 3.30
N GLN A 429 15.54 -5.39 2.56
CA GLN A 429 16.63 -4.74 1.82
C GLN A 429 16.15 -3.68 0.81
N ARG A 430 14.93 -3.83 0.31
CA ARG A 430 14.33 -2.88 -0.63
C ARG A 430 13.62 -1.71 0.03
N LEU A 431 13.44 -1.72 1.36
CA LEU A 431 12.71 -0.68 2.07
C LEU A 431 13.65 0.52 2.32
N PRO A 432 13.25 1.74 1.92
CA PRO A 432 14.10 2.90 2.08
C PRO A 432 14.25 3.26 3.57
N ASN A 433 15.47 3.61 3.98
CA ASN A 433 15.81 4.03 5.34
C ASN A 433 15.50 2.99 6.44
N VAL A 434 15.50 1.69 6.10
CA VAL A 434 15.30 0.60 7.06
C VAL A 434 16.62 -0.04 7.51
N ALA A 435 17.49 -0.39 6.56
CA ALA A 435 18.81 -0.95 6.90
C ALA A 435 19.72 0.11 7.55
N ILE A 436 20.54 -0.32 8.50
CA ILE A 436 21.57 0.52 9.13
C ILE A 436 22.52 1.00 8.04
N GLY A 437 22.71 2.31 7.94
CA GLY A 437 23.57 2.92 6.93
C GLY A 437 23.03 2.84 5.49
N TYR A 438 21.71 2.68 5.30
CA TYR A 438 21.07 2.76 3.99
C TYR A 438 21.53 3.99 3.20
N LYS A 439 22.03 3.77 1.98
CA LYS A 439 22.48 4.84 1.07
C LYS A 439 21.55 4.88 -0.15
N PRO A 440 20.73 5.93 -0.31
CA PRO A 440 19.88 6.03 -1.50
C PRO A 440 20.73 6.16 -2.76
N THR A 441 20.30 5.45 -3.79
CA THR A 441 20.84 5.51 -5.16
C THR A 441 20.69 6.92 -5.74
N ARG A 442 21.42 7.22 -6.82
CA ARG A 442 21.33 8.51 -7.51
C ARG A 442 19.91 8.83 -7.99
N SER A 443 19.19 7.83 -8.51
CA SER A 443 17.82 8.00 -9.02
C SER A 443 16.82 8.21 -7.89
N GLU A 444 16.97 7.52 -6.75
CA GLU A 444 16.18 7.78 -5.54
C GLU A 444 16.39 9.20 -5.01
N LYS A 445 17.65 9.65 -4.91
CA LYS A 445 17.99 11.03 -4.51
C LYS A 445 17.35 12.05 -5.45
N GLN A 446 17.40 11.81 -6.76
CA GLN A 446 16.81 12.72 -7.76
C GLN A 446 15.28 12.81 -7.63
N ARG A 447 14.59 11.68 -7.42
CA ARG A 447 13.12 11.69 -7.19
C ARG A 447 12.73 12.35 -5.87
N GLN A 448 13.42 12.03 -4.78
CA GLN A 448 13.19 12.69 -3.49
C GLN A 448 13.38 14.20 -3.60
N LYS A 449 14.45 14.64 -4.26
CA LYS A 449 14.72 16.06 -4.51
C LYS A 449 13.62 16.70 -5.37
N ARG A 450 13.17 16.04 -6.44
CA ARG A 450 12.07 16.53 -7.28
C ARG A 450 10.78 16.72 -6.48
N SER A 451 10.38 15.72 -5.70
CA SER A 451 9.17 15.77 -4.87
C SER A 451 9.27 16.84 -3.78
N GLN A 452 10.43 16.97 -3.14
CA GLN A 452 10.70 18.05 -2.18
C GLN A 452 10.54 19.44 -2.80
N ILE A 453 11.06 19.63 -4.02
CA ILE A 453 10.91 20.89 -4.75
C ILE A 453 9.43 21.14 -5.08
N LEU A 454 8.70 20.15 -5.57
CA LEU A 454 7.28 20.30 -5.91
C LEU A 454 6.43 20.64 -4.68
N GLN A 455 6.70 20.01 -3.54
CA GLN A 455 5.99 20.29 -2.29
C GLN A 455 6.27 21.71 -1.76
N ALA A 456 7.53 22.15 -1.81
CA ALA A 456 7.92 23.50 -1.44
C ALA A 456 7.35 24.53 -2.43
N ALA A 457 7.38 24.23 -3.72
CA ALA A 457 6.81 25.05 -4.77
C ALA A 457 5.29 25.20 -4.60
N HIS A 458 4.60 24.10 -4.35
CA HIS A 458 3.19 24.09 -4.02
C HIS A 458 2.94 25.08 -2.88
N THR A 459 3.60 24.92 -1.73
CA THR A 459 3.45 25.82 -0.57
C THR A 459 3.76 27.29 -0.88
N GLU A 460 4.87 27.58 -1.57
CA GLU A 460 5.25 28.96 -1.94
C GLU A 460 4.23 29.60 -2.90
N PHE A 461 3.75 28.85 -3.91
CA PHE A 461 2.70 29.33 -4.80
C PHE A 461 1.37 29.46 -4.05
N CYS A 462 1.13 28.65 -3.00
CA CYS A 462 -0.03 28.80 -2.15
C CYS A 462 -0.02 30.14 -1.40
N ASP A 463 1.11 30.42 -0.74
CA ASP A 463 1.20 31.53 0.21
C ASP A 463 1.42 32.87 -0.49
N ALA A 464 2.24 32.89 -1.55
CA ALA A 464 2.65 34.12 -2.21
C ALA A 464 1.97 34.37 -3.57
N GLY A 465 1.20 33.40 -4.08
CA GLY A 465 0.63 33.44 -5.43
C GLY A 465 1.71 33.34 -6.52
N PHE A 466 1.30 33.28 -7.81
CA PHE A 466 2.27 33.12 -8.90
C PHE A 466 3.24 34.30 -8.97
N ASP A 467 2.79 35.55 -9.01
CA ASP A 467 3.70 36.71 -9.16
C ASP A 467 4.56 36.93 -7.91
N GLY A 468 3.96 36.80 -6.72
CA GLY A 468 4.65 37.01 -5.45
C GLY A 468 5.65 35.91 -5.13
N ALA A 469 5.48 34.68 -5.65
CA ALA A 469 6.38 33.56 -5.39
C ALA A 469 7.83 33.87 -5.79
N SER A 470 8.79 33.50 -4.95
CA SER A 470 10.21 33.74 -5.21
C SER A 470 10.94 32.43 -5.44
N MET A 471 11.67 32.32 -6.56
CA MET A 471 12.56 31.19 -6.80
C MET A 471 13.64 31.05 -5.71
N ASP A 472 14.03 32.15 -5.05
CA ASP A 472 14.99 32.12 -3.94
C ASP A 472 14.37 31.56 -2.65
N ARG A 473 13.14 31.97 -2.32
CA ARG A 473 12.42 31.43 -1.15
C ARG A 473 12.07 29.96 -1.36
N LEU A 474 11.68 29.60 -2.58
CA LEU A 474 11.40 28.21 -2.95
C LEU A 474 12.65 27.34 -2.83
N ALA A 475 13.79 27.82 -3.32
CA ALA A 475 15.07 27.12 -3.19
C ALA A 475 15.42 26.89 -1.71
N GLN A 476 15.24 27.92 -0.89
CA GLN A 476 15.45 27.85 0.56
C GLN A 476 14.49 26.87 1.25
N ALA A 477 13.19 26.92 0.93
CA ALA A 477 12.18 26.04 1.51
C ALA A 477 12.35 24.57 1.10
N ALA A 478 12.82 24.33 -0.13
CA ALA A 478 13.11 23.00 -0.65
C ALA A 478 14.51 22.47 -0.25
N ASP A 479 15.33 23.25 0.48
CA ASP A 479 16.73 22.93 0.78
C ASP A 479 17.53 22.51 -0.48
N VAL A 480 17.44 23.36 -1.51
CA VAL A 480 18.19 23.20 -2.78
C VAL A 480 18.79 24.54 -3.23
N SER A 481 19.76 24.48 -4.12
CA SER A 481 20.28 25.70 -4.74
C SER A 481 19.31 26.24 -5.79
N LYS A 482 19.28 27.56 -5.99
CA LYS A 482 18.50 28.18 -7.07
C LYS A 482 18.80 27.55 -8.45
N PRO A 483 20.07 27.35 -8.88
CA PRO A 483 20.38 26.64 -10.13
C PRO A 483 19.77 25.24 -10.23
N THR A 484 19.62 24.52 -9.11
CA THR A 484 18.97 23.21 -9.07
C THR A 484 17.49 23.29 -9.46
N LEU A 485 16.76 24.33 -9.04
CA LEU A 485 15.37 24.53 -9.48
C LEU A 485 15.27 24.67 -11.00
N TYR A 486 16.10 25.54 -11.57
CA TYR A 486 16.16 25.76 -13.03
C TYR A 486 16.58 24.48 -13.77
N GLN A 487 17.46 23.66 -13.19
CA GLN A 487 17.84 22.37 -13.78
C GLN A 487 16.67 21.38 -13.87
N TYR A 488 15.81 21.31 -12.86
CA TYR A 488 14.70 20.34 -12.82
C TYR A 488 13.47 20.80 -13.60
N PHE A 489 13.22 22.12 -13.65
CA PHE A 489 11.93 22.67 -14.08
C PHE A 489 12.06 23.77 -15.14
N GLY A 490 13.27 24.11 -15.57
CA GLY A 490 13.49 25.17 -16.54
C GLY A 490 13.35 26.53 -15.90
N ASP A 491 12.12 27.01 -15.71
CA ASP A 491 11.78 28.33 -15.19
C ASP A 491 10.64 28.27 -14.16
N LYS A 492 10.17 29.44 -13.73
CA LYS A 492 9.08 29.55 -12.74
C LYS A 492 7.75 29.10 -13.33
N GLU A 493 7.48 29.38 -14.61
CA GLU A 493 6.32 28.84 -15.33
C GLU A 493 6.34 27.31 -15.39
N GLY A 494 7.49 26.70 -15.71
CA GLY A 494 7.65 25.25 -15.81
C GLY A 494 7.52 24.54 -14.46
N LEU A 495 8.03 25.14 -13.39
CA LEU A 495 7.82 24.64 -12.02
C LEU A 495 6.35 24.76 -11.61
N PHE A 496 5.73 25.88 -11.93
CA PHE A 496 4.32 26.12 -11.65
C PHE A 496 3.40 25.16 -12.42
N ALA A 497 3.67 24.93 -13.71
CA ALA A 497 2.97 23.95 -14.51
C ALA A 497 3.10 22.53 -13.93
N ALA A 498 4.29 22.17 -13.43
CA ALA A 498 4.51 20.87 -12.80
C ALA A 498 3.71 20.69 -11.49
N VAL A 499 3.56 21.74 -10.69
CA VAL A 499 2.71 21.74 -9.48
C VAL A 499 1.23 21.55 -9.86
N LEU A 500 0.76 22.24 -10.90
CA LEU A 500 -0.62 22.07 -11.39
C LEU A 500 -0.87 20.67 -11.96
N ASP A 501 0.13 20.10 -12.64
CA ASP A 501 0.09 18.75 -13.19
C ASP A 501 -0.11 17.69 -12.10
N GLU A 502 0.62 17.82 -10.99
CA GLU A 502 0.50 16.94 -9.81
C GLU A 502 -0.85 17.11 -9.09
N GLY A 503 -1.30 18.36 -8.90
CA GLY A 503 -2.60 18.66 -8.33
C GLY A 503 -3.77 18.09 -9.14
N ARG A 504 -3.68 18.16 -10.48
CA ARG A 504 -4.67 17.53 -11.38
C ARG A 504 -4.70 16.01 -11.21
N ALA A 505 -3.54 15.36 -11.20
CA ALA A 505 -3.47 13.90 -11.06
C ALA A 505 -4.13 13.44 -9.76
N HIS A 506 -3.96 14.21 -8.68
CA HIS A 506 -4.63 13.97 -7.40
C HIS A 506 -6.17 14.10 -7.48
N ILE A 507 -6.68 15.14 -8.16
CA ILE A 507 -8.14 15.36 -8.30
C ILE A 507 -8.83 14.22 -9.06
N ILE A 508 -8.21 13.74 -10.16
CA ILE A 508 -8.82 12.74 -11.05
C ILE A 508 -8.59 11.30 -10.58
N ALA A 509 -7.61 11.07 -9.69
CA ALA A 509 -7.28 9.74 -9.19
C ALA A 509 -8.51 8.90 -8.74
N PRO A 510 -9.52 9.45 -8.01
CA PRO A 510 -10.70 8.68 -7.61
C PRO A 510 -11.58 8.19 -8.78
N LEU A 511 -11.49 8.85 -9.94
CA LEU A 511 -12.27 8.52 -11.14
C LEU A 511 -11.51 7.65 -12.16
N ALA A 512 -10.19 7.56 -12.03
CA ALA A 512 -9.34 6.87 -13.01
C ALA A 512 -9.38 5.34 -12.92
N GLY A 513 -10.04 4.77 -11.90
CA GLY A 513 -10.18 3.32 -11.69
C GLY A 513 -11.64 2.83 -11.74
N THR A 514 -11.83 1.52 -11.90
CA THR A 514 -13.15 0.85 -11.84
C THR A 514 -13.52 0.41 -10.43
N ASN A 515 -12.93 1.04 -9.42
CA ASN A 515 -12.90 0.51 -8.07
C ASN A 515 -13.94 1.18 -7.16
N GLY A 516 -14.54 0.42 -6.26
CA GLY A 516 -15.70 0.86 -5.47
C GLY A 516 -16.98 0.94 -6.30
N THR A 517 -18.09 1.32 -5.66
CA THR A 517 -19.35 1.60 -6.38
C THR A 517 -19.25 2.92 -7.16
N LEU A 518 -20.14 3.13 -8.12
CA LEU A 518 -20.29 4.42 -8.80
C LEU A 518 -20.36 5.59 -7.79
N VAL A 519 -21.14 5.41 -6.73
CA VAL A 519 -21.34 6.40 -5.66
C VAL A 519 -20.05 6.67 -4.88
N ASP A 520 -19.24 5.63 -4.60
CA ASP A 520 -17.94 5.80 -3.94
C ASP A 520 -17.00 6.69 -4.75
N ARG A 521 -16.90 6.42 -6.06
CA ARG A 521 -16.04 7.19 -6.97
C ARG A 521 -16.49 8.64 -7.09
N LEU A 522 -17.79 8.86 -7.32
CA LEU A 522 -18.38 10.20 -7.42
C LEU A 522 -18.22 11.00 -6.12
N TRP A 523 -18.42 10.36 -4.97
CA TRP A 523 -18.27 10.97 -3.65
C TRP A 523 -16.82 11.39 -3.39
N GLN A 524 -15.88 10.46 -3.56
CA GLN A 524 -14.46 10.71 -3.33
C GLN A 524 -13.92 11.80 -4.27
N PHE A 525 -14.28 11.74 -5.55
CA PHE A 525 -13.94 12.78 -6.52
C PHE A 525 -14.45 14.15 -6.09
N SER A 526 -15.74 14.27 -5.77
CA SER A 526 -16.37 15.55 -5.45
C SER A 526 -15.71 16.22 -4.25
N TRP A 527 -15.41 15.46 -3.19
CA TRP A 527 -14.71 15.97 -2.01
C TRP A 527 -13.25 16.31 -2.27
N THR A 528 -12.54 15.49 -3.05
CA THR A 528 -11.15 15.75 -3.43
C THR A 528 -11.06 17.01 -4.28
N TYR A 529 -11.97 17.16 -5.24
CA TYR A 529 -12.09 18.34 -6.07
C TYR A 529 -12.41 19.58 -5.23
N ALA A 530 -13.44 19.55 -4.37
CA ALA A 530 -13.82 20.65 -3.48
C ALA A 530 -12.63 21.14 -2.65
N ARG A 531 -11.98 20.22 -1.95
CA ARG A 531 -10.85 20.49 -1.05
C ARG A 531 -9.61 20.96 -1.78
N PHE A 532 -9.51 20.72 -3.09
CA PHE A 532 -8.43 21.25 -3.90
C PHE A 532 -8.77 22.66 -4.41
N VAL A 533 -9.85 22.83 -5.16
CA VAL A 533 -10.10 24.08 -5.91
C VAL A 533 -10.63 25.24 -5.06
N LEU A 534 -11.20 24.96 -3.90
CA LEU A 534 -11.71 25.99 -2.98
C LEU A 534 -10.66 26.48 -1.98
N ARG A 535 -9.42 25.97 -2.07
CA ARG A 535 -8.35 26.48 -1.24
C ARG A 535 -8.08 27.95 -1.55
N PRO A 536 -7.71 28.76 -0.54
CA PRO A 536 -7.45 30.19 -0.68
C PRO A 536 -6.56 30.53 -1.89
N ASP A 537 -5.53 29.73 -2.08
CA ASP A 537 -4.52 29.91 -3.10
C ASP A 537 -4.98 29.51 -4.49
N MET A 538 -5.73 28.41 -4.63
CA MET A 538 -6.29 28.00 -5.91
C MET A 538 -7.33 29.01 -6.40
N LEU A 539 -8.11 29.60 -5.49
CA LEU A 539 -9.01 30.71 -5.79
C LEU A 539 -8.25 32.01 -6.13
N SER A 540 -7.14 32.29 -5.44
CA SER A 540 -6.26 33.43 -5.75
C SER A 540 -5.63 33.31 -7.13
N LEU A 541 -5.15 32.12 -7.44
CA LEU A 541 -4.60 31.77 -8.74
C LEU A 541 -5.65 31.90 -9.85
N ALA A 542 -6.85 31.34 -9.66
CA ALA A 542 -7.92 31.47 -10.64
C ALA A 542 -8.25 32.95 -10.91
N ARG A 543 -8.31 33.79 -9.87
CA ARG A 543 -8.50 35.24 -10.02
C ARG A 543 -7.37 35.90 -10.81
N LEU A 544 -6.11 35.54 -10.53
CA LEU A 544 -4.95 36.08 -11.24
C LEU A 544 -4.99 35.72 -12.73
N ILE A 545 -5.24 34.45 -13.06
CA ILE A 545 -5.32 33.98 -14.44
C ILE A 545 -6.46 34.68 -15.18
N LEU A 546 -7.65 34.79 -14.56
CA LEU A 546 -8.79 35.51 -15.13
C LEU A 546 -8.48 37.00 -15.34
N GLY A 547 -7.79 37.63 -14.40
CA GLY A 547 -7.40 39.05 -14.47
C GLY A 547 -6.34 39.36 -15.53
N GLU A 548 -5.36 38.46 -15.73
CA GLU A 548 -4.29 38.63 -16.72
C GLU A 548 -4.67 38.12 -18.12
N ALA A 549 -5.79 37.41 -18.29
CA ALA A 549 -6.19 36.80 -19.56
C ALA A 549 -6.24 37.80 -20.74
N GLY A 550 -6.61 39.06 -20.48
CA GLY A 550 -6.61 40.12 -21.49
C GLY A 550 -5.23 40.65 -21.87
N ARG A 551 -4.22 40.47 -21.00
CA ARG A 551 -2.88 41.03 -21.15
C ARG A 551 -1.82 39.97 -21.53
N ARG A 552 -2.05 38.72 -21.13
CA ARG A 552 -1.22 37.53 -21.42
C ARG A 552 -2.11 36.34 -21.80
N PRO A 553 -2.74 36.37 -22.98
CA PRO A 553 -3.68 35.33 -23.39
C PRO A 553 -3.03 33.95 -23.48
N GLU A 554 -1.77 33.85 -23.94
CA GLU A 554 -1.03 32.58 -23.97
C GLU A 554 -0.92 31.90 -22.60
N SER A 555 -0.65 32.65 -21.53
CA SER A 555 -0.52 32.08 -20.17
C SER A 555 -1.86 31.57 -19.63
N ALA A 556 -2.96 32.27 -19.91
CA ALA A 556 -4.30 31.83 -19.52
C ALA A 556 -4.75 30.60 -20.30
N LEU A 557 -4.46 30.54 -21.61
CA LEU A 557 -4.69 29.37 -22.45
C LEU A 557 -3.88 28.17 -21.98
N GLN A 558 -2.59 28.36 -21.69
CA GLN A 558 -1.73 27.29 -21.20
C GLN A 558 -2.19 26.78 -19.83
N TYR A 559 -2.62 27.65 -18.92
CA TYR A 559 -3.22 27.25 -17.65
C TYR A 559 -4.48 26.40 -17.87
N HIS A 560 -5.40 26.87 -18.73
CA HIS A 560 -6.61 26.13 -19.06
C HIS A 560 -6.29 24.74 -19.63
N GLN A 561 -5.37 24.68 -20.60
CA GLN A 561 -4.97 23.43 -21.27
C GLN A 561 -4.21 22.46 -20.36
N SER A 562 -3.41 22.97 -19.42
CA SER A 562 -2.61 22.13 -18.51
C SER A 562 -3.37 21.66 -17.27
N GLY A 563 -4.36 22.43 -16.79
CA GLY A 563 -5.14 22.12 -15.60
C GLY A 563 -6.60 21.79 -15.91
N PRO A 564 -7.51 22.80 -15.94
CA PRO A 564 -8.96 22.59 -16.05
C PRO A 564 -9.41 21.72 -17.23
N ALA A 565 -8.88 21.93 -18.44
CA ALA A 565 -9.28 21.18 -19.62
C ALA A 565 -8.91 19.70 -19.49
N ARG A 566 -7.71 19.39 -19.01
CA ARG A 566 -7.27 18.00 -18.78
C ARG A 566 -8.02 17.32 -17.64
N ALA A 567 -8.36 18.07 -16.58
CA ALA A 567 -9.19 17.54 -15.53
C ALA A 567 -10.61 17.25 -16.04
N PHE A 568 -11.16 18.13 -16.90
CA PHE A 568 -12.43 17.91 -17.60
C PHE A 568 -12.38 16.70 -18.53
N GLU A 569 -11.32 16.54 -19.31
CA GLU A 569 -11.08 15.33 -20.11
C GLU A 569 -11.15 14.08 -19.23
N GLY A 570 -10.47 14.08 -18.07
CA GLY A 570 -10.55 12.98 -17.11
C GLY A 570 -11.97 12.67 -16.59
N LEU A 571 -12.84 13.69 -16.48
CA LEU A 571 -14.24 13.50 -16.10
C LEU A 571 -15.08 12.93 -17.24
N VAL A 572 -14.91 13.44 -18.46
CA VAL A 572 -15.55 12.90 -19.68
C VAL A 572 -15.17 11.43 -19.83
N ASP A 573 -13.89 11.15 -19.65
CA ASP A 573 -13.32 9.82 -19.68
C ASP A 573 -13.96 8.88 -18.66
N PHE A 574 -14.20 9.34 -17.43
CA PHE A 574 -14.95 8.59 -16.43
C PHE A 574 -16.40 8.31 -16.86
N VAL A 575 -17.12 9.33 -17.34
CA VAL A 575 -18.52 9.17 -17.78
C VAL A 575 -18.64 8.14 -18.90
N VAL A 576 -17.74 8.16 -19.88
CA VAL A 576 -17.66 7.15 -20.95
C VAL A 576 -17.42 5.75 -20.38
N ALA A 577 -16.57 5.61 -19.34
CA ALA A 577 -16.30 4.32 -18.73
C ALA A 577 -17.52 3.79 -17.95
N ALA A 578 -18.20 4.66 -17.20
CA ALA A 578 -19.34 4.27 -16.39
C ALA A 578 -20.56 3.91 -17.24
N ASP A 579 -20.76 4.58 -18.37
CA ASP A 579 -21.77 4.19 -19.38
C ASP A 579 -21.45 2.82 -19.99
N ALA A 580 -20.21 2.61 -20.45
CA ALA A 580 -19.77 1.32 -21.02
C ALA A 580 -19.84 0.16 -20.00
N ALA A 581 -19.69 0.44 -18.71
CA ALA A 581 -19.84 -0.54 -17.62
C ALA A 581 -21.31 -0.80 -17.23
N GLY A 582 -22.27 -0.11 -17.83
CA GLY A 582 -23.69 -0.21 -17.50
C GLY A 582 -24.05 0.42 -16.15
N GLU A 583 -23.21 1.30 -15.62
CA GLU A 583 -23.48 2.05 -14.38
C GLU A 583 -24.25 3.33 -14.66
N LEU A 584 -23.97 3.99 -15.78
CA LEU A 584 -24.69 5.15 -16.29
C LEU A 584 -25.40 4.86 -17.62
N ASP A 585 -26.39 5.66 -17.96
CA ASP A 585 -27.07 5.73 -19.26
C ASP A 585 -26.88 7.15 -19.82
N VAL A 586 -26.02 7.28 -20.83
CA VAL A 586 -25.51 8.60 -21.27
C VAL A 586 -25.51 8.75 -22.80
N ASP A 587 -26.34 9.67 -23.30
CA ASP A 587 -26.37 10.03 -24.73
C ASP A 587 -25.14 10.87 -25.18
N ASP A 588 -24.74 11.85 -24.37
CA ASP A 588 -23.58 12.73 -24.62
C ASP A 588 -22.66 12.76 -23.40
N PRO A 589 -21.53 12.03 -23.43
CA PRO A 589 -20.60 11.96 -22.31
C PRO A 589 -19.97 13.29 -21.92
N LYS A 590 -19.78 14.21 -22.88
CA LYS A 590 -19.23 15.54 -22.58
C LYS A 590 -20.25 16.39 -21.85
N LEU A 591 -21.52 16.32 -22.27
CA LEU A 591 -22.60 17.03 -21.59
C LEU A 591 -22.81 16.50 -20.18
N ALA A 592 -22.89 15.18 -19.99
CA ALA A 592 -23.04 14.56 -18.67
C ALA A 592 -21.86 14.88 -17.74
N ALA A 593 -20.62 14.89 -18.25
CA ALA A 593 -19.47 15.34 -17.47
C ALA A 593 -19.58 16.82 -17.07
N ASN A 594 -20.02 17.68 -17.98
CA ASN A 594 -20.26 19.09 -17.69
C ASN A 594 -21.35 19.28 -16.62
N ASP A 595 -22.42 18.48 -16.67
CA ASP A 595 -23.49 18.51 -15.70
C ASP A 595 -23.00 18.08 -14.33
N LEU A 596 -22.29 16.95 -14.24
CA LEU A 596 -21.66 16.50 -12.99
C LEU A 596 -20.76 17.59 -12.40
N TRP A 597 -19.82 18.12 -13.21
CA TRP A 597 -18.88 19.14 -12.77
C TRP A 597 -19.60 20.38 -12.25
N SER A 598 -20.64 20.81 -12.96
CA SER A 598 -21.38 22.02 -12.64
C SER A 598 -22.23 21.86 -11.38
N LEU A 599 -22.91 20.72 -11.25
CA LEU A 599 -23.84 20.43 -10.16
C LEU A 599 -23.14 20.33 -8.81
N ILE A 600 -21.90 19.83 -8.76
CA ILE A 600 -21.22 19.60 -7.49
C ILE A 600 -20.62 20.87 -6.87
N LEU A 601 -20.14 21.85 -7.67
CA LEU A 601 -19.30 22.93 -7.13
C LEU A 601 -19.33 24.29 -7.86
N SER A 602 -20.02 24.46 -9.00
CA SER A 602 -19.94 25.73 -9.74
C SER A 602 -20.41 26.94 -8.94
N ALA A 603 -21.54 26.83 -8.22
CA ALA A 603 -22.07 27.94 -7.42
C ALA A 603 -21.18 28.29 -6.20
N PRO A 604 -20.75 27.33 -5.35
CA PRO A 604 -19.80 27.63 -4.27
C PRO A 604 -18.49 28.22 -4.78
N ARG A 605 -17.92 27.65 -5.85
CA ARG A 605 -16.65 28.11 -6.39
C ARG A 605 -16.74 29.55 -6.90
N ASP A 606 -17.81 29.90 -7.61
CA ASP A 606 -18.07 31.27 -8.05
C ASP A 606 -18.20 32.23 -6.85
N TYR A 607 -18.99 31.82 -5.83
CA TYR A 607 -19.15 32.60 -4.60
C TYR A 607 -17.79 32.91 -3.93
N TYR A 608 -16.94 31.90 -3.70
CA TYR A 608 -15.65 32.10 -3.02
C TYR A 608 -14.57 32.74 -3.90
N LEU A 609 -14.74 32.79 -5.23
CA LEU A 609 -13.91 33.63 -6.10
C LEU A 609 -14.16 35.12 -5.82
N HIS A 610 -15.37 35.50 -5.41
CA HIS A 610 -15.74 36.89 -5.10
C HIS A 610 -15.59 37.24 -3.61
N HIS A 611 -15.77 36.28 -2.70
CA HIS A 611 -15.73 36.47 -1.25
C HIS A 611 -14.39 36.02 -0.66
N VAL A 612 -13.33 36.80 -0.91
CA VAL A 612 -11.93 36.43 -0.63
C VAL A 612 -11.61 36.11 0.84
N SER A 613 -12.37 36.66 1.78
CA SER A 613 -12.23 36.47 3.23
C SER A 613 -13.04 35.30 3.80
N GLU A 614 -13.91 34.69 3.01
CA GLU A 614 -14.79 33.61 3.46
C GLU A 614 -14.30 32.24 2.99
N ARG A 615 -14.69 31.19 3.72
CA ARG A 615 -14.33 29.81 3.41
C ARG A 615 -15.54 28.89 3.56
N PRO A 616 -15.69 27.89 2.68
CA PRO A 616 -16.73 26.89 2.84
C PRO A 616 -16.44 26.00 4.04
N THR A 617 -17.48 25.73 4.81
CA THR A 617 -17.49 24.68 5.82
C THR A 617 -17.81 23.34 5.17
N ASP A 618 -17.31 22.25 5.76
CA ASP A 618 -17.68 20.89 5.31
C ASP A 618 -19.20 20.67 5.38
N SER A 619 -19.92 21.33 6.30
CA SER A 619 -21.39 21.29 6.36
C SER A 619 -22.06 21.94 5.15
N GLU A 620 -21.56 23.08 4.66
CA GLU A 620 -22.05 23.73 3.45
C GLU A 620 -21.74 22.89 2.21
N LEU A 621 -20.51 22.38 2.10
CA LEU A 621 -20.09 21.54 0.98
C LEU A 621 -20.88 20.23 0.91
N LEU A 622 -21.18 19.62 2.06
CA LEU A 622 -22.00 18.41 2.14
C LEU A 622 -23.38 18.61 1.54
N VAL A 623 -24.00 19.78 1.75
CA VAL A 623 -25.31 20.10 1.17
C VAL A 623 -25.21 20.20 -0.36
N VAL A 624 -24.22 20.95 -0.86
CA VAL A 624 -24.10 21.20 -2.31
C VAL A 624 -23.65 19.95 -3.06
N ILE A 625 -22.59 19.27 -2.59
CA ILE A 625 -22.08 18.03 -3.19
C ILE A 625 -23.17 16.94 -3.13
N GLY A 626 -23.81 16.76 -1.97
CA GLY A 626 -24.86 15.76 -1.80
C GLY A 626 -26.04 16.00 -2.75
N HIS A 627 -26.49 17.25 -2.88
CA HIS A 627 -27.56 17.59 -3.81
C HIS A 627 -27.14 17.42 -5.27
N GLY A 628 -25.96 17.90 -5.65
CA GLY A 628 -25.44 17.81 -7.02
C GLY A 628 -25.30 16.36 -7.47
N LEU A 629 -24.78 15.48 -6.61
CA LEU A 629 -24.69 14.05 -6.88
C LEU A 629 -26.06 13.38 -6.94
N ASP A 630 -27.02 13.76 -6.08
CA ASP A 630 -28.38 13.20 -6.14
C ASP A 630 -29.08 13.54 -7.47
N VAL A 631 -28.93 14.78 -7.95
CA VAL A 631 -29.45 15.22 -9.25
C VAL A 631 -28.78 14.47 -10.40
N PHE A 632 -27.46 14.34 -10.37
CA PHE A 632 -26.70 13.61 -11.39
C PHE A 632 -27.11 12.13 -11.44
N LEU A 633 -27.15 11.44 -10.30
CA LEU A 633 -27.57 10.04 -10.22
C LEU A 633 -29.02 9.84 -10.68
N LYS A 634 -29.92 10.79 -10.38
CA LYS A 634 -31.30 10.74 -10.86
C LYS A 634 -31.40 10.84 -12.39
N ALA A 635 -30.50 11.60 -13.01
CA ALA A 635 -30.49 11.81 -14.45
C ALA A 635 -29.80 10.68 -15.22
N TYR A 636 -28.70 10.14 -14.68
CA TYR A 636 -27.79 9.28 -15.45
C TYR A 636 -27.58 7.87 -14.90
N SER A 637 -27.94 7.54 -13.65
CA SER A 637 -27.68 6.19 -13.10
C SER A 637 -28.62 5.14 -13.68
N ASN A 638 -28.10 3.96 -14.02
CA ASN A 638 -28.91 2.77 -14.34
C ASN A 638 -29.54 2.11 -13.11
N LYS A 639 -29.03 2.40 -11.91
CA LYS A 639 -29.48 1.85 -10.62
C LYS A 639 -29.91 2.97 -9.67
N VAL A 640 -30.70 3.92 -10.19
CA VAL A 640 -31.12 5.16 -9.48
C VAL A 640 -31.54 4.91 -8.04
N GLY A 641 -32.34 3.88 -7.77
CA GLY A 641 -32.83 3.58 -6.43
C GLY A 641 -31.74 3.17 -5.44
N ASP A 642 -30.79 2.33 -5.88
CA ASP A 642 -29.73 1.79 -5.03
C ASP A 642 -28.64 2.84 -4.79
N ASP A 643 -28.22 3.52 -5.86
CA ASP A 643 -27.16 4.52 -5.80
C ASP A 643 -27.56 5.73 -4.95
N ARG A 644 -28.82 6.19 -5.05
CA ARG A 644 -29.31 7.29 -4.21
C ARG A 644 -29.41 6.91 -2.74
N ARG A 645 -29.72 5.65 -2.41
CA ARG A 645 -29.68 5.18 -1.01
C ARG A 645 -28.25 5.13 -0.49
N ALA A 646 -27.31 4.59 -1.26
CA ALA A 646 -25.90 4.59 -0.89
C ALA A 646 -25.35 6.02 -0.69
N LEU A 647 -25.76 6.97 -1.53
CA LEU A 647 -25.39 8.39 -1.36
C LEU A 647 -25.97 8.98 -0.07
N ALA A 648 -27.24 8.70 0.23
CA ALA A 648 -27.89 9.17 1.45
C ALA A 648 -27.21 8.62 2.72
N ASP A 649 -26.83 7.34 2.71
CA ASP A 649 -26.12 6.70 3.83
C ASP A 649 -24.76 7.36 4.08
N LYS A 650 -23.99 7.64 3.01
CA LYS A 650 -22.73 8.38 3.11
C LYS A 650 -22.92 9.79 3.66
N ALA A 651 -23.92 10.51 3.17
CA ALA A 651 -24.22 11.86 3.64
C ALA A 651 -24.64 11.87 5.13
N ALA A 652 -25.40 10.86 5.57
CA ALA A 652 -25.78 10.70 6.97
C ALA A 652 -24.58 10.39 7.87
N GLN A 653 -23.70 9.47 7.46
CA GLN A 653 -22.46 9.15 8.17
C GLN A 653 -21.57 10.38 8.33
N MET A 654 -21.35 11.13 7.24
CA MET A 654 -20.54 12.34 7.29
C MET A 654 -21.16 13.42 8.18
N ARG A 655 -22.48 13.60 8.12
CA ARG A 655 -23.18 14.54 9.00
C ARG A 655 -23.02 14.19 10.47
N ALA A 656 -23.17 12.91 10.83
CA ALA A 656 -22.93 12.44 12.20
C ALA A 656 -21.49 12.69 12.67
N GLN A 657 -20.50 12.53 11.79
CA GLN A 657 -19.10 12.84 12.10
C GLN A 657 -18.86 14.34 12.32
N LEU A 658 -19.46 15.20 11.49
CA LEU A 658 -19.38 16.65 11.63
C LEU A 658 -20.06 17.13 12.93
N ASP A 659 -21.20 16.54 13.28
CA ASP A 659 -21.93 16.88 14.51
C ASP A 659 -21.22 16.37 15.79
N ALA A 660 -20.42 15.30 15.69
CA ALA A 660 -19.65 14.74 16.80
C ALA A 660 -18.31 15.46 17.06
N THR A 661 -17.86 16.33 16.15
CA THR A 661 -16.61 17.07 16.31
C THR A 661 -16.90 18.39 17.03
N PRO A 662 -16.36 18.63 18.25
CA PRO A 662 -16.56 19.92 18.92
C PRO A 662 -15.99 21.02 18.03
N GLN A 663 -16.81 22.00 17.64
CA GLN A 663 -16.33 23.22 16.99
C GLN A 663 -15.29 23.87 17.91
N SER A 664 -14.01 23.70 17.59
CA SER A 664 -12.93 24.39 18.29
C SER A 664 -13.15 25.90 18.10
N LEU A 665 -13.34 26.59 19.23
CA LEU A 665 -13.42 28.05 19.30
C LEU A 665 -12.24 28.69 18.59
N THR A 666 -12.57 29.46 17.54
CA THR A 666 -11.89 30.63 16.93
C THR A 666 -10.37 30.77 17.07
#